data_AF-A0A6J1EJG1-F1
#
_entry.id   AF-A0A6J1EJG1-F1
#
_cell.length_a   1.000
_cell.length_b   1.000
_cell.length_c   1.000
_cell.angle_alpha   90.00
_cell.angle_beta   90.00
_cell.angle_gamma   90.00
#
_symmetry.space_group_name_H-M   'P 1'
#
loop_
_entity.id
_entity.type
_entity.pdbx_description
1 polymer ?
#
loop_
_entity_poly.entity_id
_entity_poly.type
_entity_poly.pdbx_seq_one_letter_code
_entity_poly.pdbx_strand_id
1 'polypeptide(L)'
;MADVVQFRLEGMLDELDDLEQRGLFSRREIAEIVKQRRKFEYRLKRPCPLKQDYVAYIDYETHLDSLRRLRKKAVSRELKKQGNKKMRKSVSDFACVKRILYIYRLAVSRYKGDIDLWFRYLEFCRAQKNGRMKKVLAQLIRFHPKVPGVWVYAAAWEFDHDTNVDAARSLMLSGLRVCPTSEDLWVEYLRMELTYLNKLKARKVALGEDEGSLVRENKAAEDKQWREENKDLFMSIGEDREDNDGSVGETESKNKLDLFREQGSNILETIYNGAIEALPSSFSLRKRVLEILEAMDLAHSEELHSKILQDIKRDFGTEPQYWDWLARLQYNPDDVQGMSDKKENSRIEKAVQVYEEGLEHVPSSAMFSLYVEFLMNIITSVKEEQSSGLSSCTMNTTSRLLMVYEKALTLGHITDDLACQYVSFYLQLGKLDEARKLAERLCSGKLSNSVKLWVLRVSTEIKSILKDSPSPSDLKSIFELTKEVLRDFPVSESGSLWLTVLKFFANQSHYFDQLVEISLLALAKSGGSEDGFSLSSAIVDFVLQKDGIQRTREVYKKFLGLPHPGLAIYRTCIQLESNLASAGDKNGLASARKLFESALATYGQDVSLWQEYYIMESKMGSSETAAAIRWRARKTLKDSTALATSSDL
;
A
#
# COMPACT_ATOMS: atom_id res chain seq x y z
N MET A 1 7.05 -11.72 -46.68
CA MET A 1 6.26 -11.84 -45.42
C MET A 1 5.30 -13.02 -45.46
N ALA A 2 4.53 -13.20 -46.54
CA ALA A 2 3.60 -14.31 -46.72
C ALA A 2 4.29 -15.69 -46.72
N ASP A 3 5.43 -15.83 -47.42
CA ASP A 3 6.13 -17.12 -47.56
C ASP A 3 6.58 -17.73 -46.21
N VAL A 4 7.01 -16.89 -45.27
CA VAL A 4 7.42 -17.34 -43.93
C VAL A 4 6.22 -17.78 -43.09
N VAL A 5 5.06 -17.13 -43.26
CA VAL A 5 3.81 -17.55 -42.60
C VAL A 5 3.32 -18.87 -43.18
N GLN A 6 3.43 -19.03 -44.50
CA GLN A 6 3.02 -20.22 -45.21
C GLN A 6 3.91 -21.43 -44.85
N PHE A 7 5.23 -21.26 -44.82
CA PHE A 7 6.16 -22.27 -44.34
C PHE A 7 5.86 -22.73 -42.90
N ARG A 8 5.50 -21.79 -42.01
CA ARG A 8 5.11 -22.15 -40.63
C ARG A 8 3.83 -22.96 -40.57
N LEU A 9 2.84 -22.66 -41.42
CA LEU A 9 1.58 -23.38 -41.51
C LEU A 9 1.76 -24.77 -42.10
N GLU A 10 2.62 -24.92 -43.10
CA GLU A 10 3.00 -26.22 -43.68
C GLU A 10 3.63 -27.14 -42.63
N GLY A 11 4.49 -26.59 -41.76
CA GLY A 11 5.03 -27.33 -40.62
C GLY A 11 4.00 -27.76 -39.55
N MET A 12 2.72 -27.39 -39.70
CA MET A 12 1.63 -27.81 -38.80
C MET A 12 0.74 -28.88 -39.43
N LEU A 13 0.98 -29.33 -40.66
CA LEU A 13 0.07 -30.26 -41.35
C LEU A 13 0.03 -31.62 -40.63
N ASP A 14 1.19 -32.18 -40.30
CA ASP A 14 1.30 -33.48 -39.62
C ASP A 14 0.50 -33.55 -38.30
N GLU A 15 0.46 -32.44 -37.53
CA GLU A 15 -0.31 -32.42 -36.28
C GLU A 15 -1.81 -32.29 -36.51
N LEU A 16 -2.24 -31.62 -37.58
CA LEU A 16 -3.65 -31.43 -37.91
C LEU A 16 -4.24 -32.72 -38.50
N ASP A 17 -3.47 -33.40 -39.35
CA ASP A 17 -3.85 -34.70 -39.91
C ASP A 17 -3.99 -35.75 -38.80
N ASP A 18 -3.07 -35.77 -37.81
CA ASP A 18 -3.18 -36.64 -36.63
C ASP A 18 -4.38 -36.29 -35.75
N LEU A 19 -4.76 -35.01 -35.62
CA LEU A 19 -5.97 -34.61 -34.89
C LEU A 19 -7.26 -35.08 -35.57
N GLU A 20 -7.29 -35.08 -36.90
CA GLU A 20 -8.40 -35.58 -37.71
C GLU A 20 -8.50 -37.10 -37.63
N GLN A 21 -7.39 -37.81 -37.87
CA GLN A 21 -7.33 -39.28 -37.84
C GLN A 21 -7.77 -39.85 -36.48
N ARG A 22 -7.50 -39.12 -35.39
CA ARG A 22 -7.90 -39.50 -34.03
C ARG A 22 -9.34 -39.12 -33.67
N GLY A 23 -10.06 -38.46 -34.58
CA GLY A 23 -11.44 -38.01 -34.35
C GLY A 23 -11.57 -36.97 -33.25
N LEU A 24 -10.49 -36.24 -32.91
CA LEU A 24 -10.52 -35.23 -31.84
C LEU A 24 -11.13 -33.92 -32.33
N PHE A 25 -10.96 -33.60 -33.60
CA PHE A 25 -11.51 -32.43 -34.25
C PHE A 25 -12.09 -32.80 -35.61
N SER A 26 -13.16 -32.12 -36.00
CA SER A 26 -13.73 -32.26 -37.33
C SER A 26 -12.94 -31.41 -38.35
N ARG A 27 -13.04 -31.76 -39.64
CA ARG A 27 -12.44 -30.97 -40.74
C ARG A 27 -12.83 -29.49 -40.70
N ARG A 28 -14.07 -29.18 -40.31
CA ARG A 28 -14.58 -27.81 -40.21
C ARG A 28 -13.86 -27.04 -39.09
N GLU A 29 -13.73 -27.65 -37.93
CA GLU A 29 -13.00 -27.06 -36.80
C GLU A 29 -11.51 -26.89 -37.10
N ILE A 30 -10.89 -27.87 -37.79
CA ILE A 30 -9.49 -27.78 -38.22
C ILE A 30 -9.29 -26.59 -39.17
N ALA A 31 -10.20 -26.38 -40.13
CA ALA A 31 -10.15 -25.22 -41.02
C ALA A 31 -10.25 -23.89 -40.25
N GLU A 32 -11.07 -23.83 -39.19
CA GLU A 32 -11.14 -22.66 -38.31
C GLU A 32 -9.85 -22.46 -37.51
N ILE A 33 -9.25 -23.53 -36.98
CA ILE A 33 -7.96 -23.48 -36.28
C ILE A 33 -6.87 -22.93 -37.20
N VAL A 34 -6.78 -23.44 -38.43
CA VAL A 34 -5.82 -22.97 -39.44
C VAL A 34 -6.05 -21.49 -39.75
N LYS A 35 -7.32 -21.05 -39.88
CA LYS A 35 -7.66 -19.65 -40.12
C LYS A 35 -7.22 -18.75 -38.96
N GLN A 36 -7.43 -19.15 -37.71
CA GLN A 36 -7.02 -18.37 -36.54
C GLN A 36 -5.49 -18.33 -36.39
N ARG A 37 -4.81 -19.48 -36.51
CA ARG A 37 -3.34 -19.55 -36.50
C ARG A 37 -2.72 -18.66 -37.58
N ARG A 38 -3.25 -18.71 -38.80
CA ARG A 38 -2.82 -17.84 -39.90
C ARG A 38 -2.92 -16.36 -39.52
N LYS A 39 -4.05 -15.93 -38.90
CA LYS A 39 -4.21 -14.55 -38.43
C LYS A 39 -3.15 -14.16 -37.40
N PHE A 40 -2.89 -15.01 -36.41
CA PHE A 40 -1.86 -14.74 -35.40
C PHE A 40 -0.45 -14.70 -35.99
N GLU A 41 -0.10 -15.63 -36.89
CA GLU A 41 1.19 -15.62 -37.57
C GLU A 41 1.41 -14.34 -38.39
N TYR A 42 0.38 -13.84 -39.08
CA TYR A 42 0.45 -12.53 -39.75
C TYR A 42 0.63 -11.36 -38.76
N ARG A 43 -0.06 -11.37 -37.61
CA ARG A 43 0.10 -10.34 -36.56
C ARG A 43 1.52 -10.34 -36.00
N LEU A 44 2.10 -11.52 -35.75
CA LEU A 44 3.47 -11.66 -35.23
C LEU A 44 4.55 -11.29 -36.25
N LYS A 45 4.25 -11.37 -37.56
CA LYS A 45 5.19 -11.01 -38.62
C LYS A 45 5.17 -9.53 -39.00
N ARG A 46 4.32 -8.71 -38.39
CA ARG A 46 4.36 -7.24 -38.55
C ARG A 46 5.77 -6.71 -38.20
N PRO A 47 6.21 -5.59 -38.80
CA PRO A 47 7.50 -4.98 -38.45
C PRO A 47 7.64 -4.66 -36.95
N CYS A 48 6.53 -4.23 -36.33
CA CYS A 48 6.40 -3.99 -34.90
C CYS A 48 5.19 -4.79 -34.37
N PRO A 49 5.35 -6.09 -34.04
CA PRO A 49 4.29 -6.84 -33.37
C PRO A 49 4.07 -6.27 -31.98
N LEU A 50 2.86 -6.41 -31.42
CA LEU A 50 2.55 -5.97 -30.06
C LEU A 50 2.72 -7.12 -29.06
N LYS A 51 3.08 -6.83 -27.80
CA LYS A 51 3.15 -7.83 -26.71
C LYS A 51 1.83 -8.59 -26.59
N GLN A 52 0.73 -7.86 -26.67
CA GLN A 52 -0.64 -8.41 -26.60
C GLN A 52 -0.91 -9.43 -27.70
N ASP A 53 -0.29 -9.31 -28.89
CA ASP A 53 -0.46 -10.29 -29.96
C ASP A 53 0.17 -11.65 -29.59
N TYR A 54 1.32 -11.64 -28.91
CA TYR A 54 1.96 -12.86 -28.41
C TYR A 54 1.14 -13.50 -27.30
N VAL A 55 0.68 -12.70 -26.32
CA VAL A 55 -0.12 -13.19 -25.20
C VAL A 55 -1.44 -13.77 -25.70
N ALA A 56 -2.16 -13.07 -26.58
CA ALA A 56 -3.41 -13.57 -27.15
C ALA A 56 -3.23 -14.87 -27.94
N TYR A 57 -2.10 -15.03 -28.64
CA TYR A 57 -1.82 -16.27 -29.36
C TYR A 57 -1.46 -17.42 -28.41
N ILE A 58 -0.69 -17.14 -27.36
CA ILE A 58 -0.40 -18.11 -26.30
C ILE A 58 -1.70 -18.56 -25.64
N ASP A 59 -2.56 -17.63 -25.26
CA ASP A 59 -3.86 -17.92 -24.67
C ASP A 59 -4.71 -18.76 -25.62
N TYR A 60 -4.78 -18.40 -26.90
CA TYR A 60 -5.50 -19.21 -27.88
C TYR A 60 -4.99 -20.66 -27.93
N GLU A 61 -3.67 -20.87 -28.00
CA GLU A 61 -3.11 -22.22 -28.05
C GLU A 61 -3.23 -22.97 -26.70
N THR A 62 -3.23 -22.29 -25.55
CA THR A 62 -3.47 -22.95 -24.25
C THR A 62 -4.92 -23.42 -24.13
N HIS A 63 -5.89 -22.61 -24.59
CA HIS A 63 -7.30 -23.01 -24.68
C HIS A 63 -7.50 -24.16 -25.68
N LEU A 64 -6.79 -24.15 -26.80
CA LEU A 64 -6.85 -25.25 -27.77
C LEU A 64 -6.28 -26.55 -27.18
N ASP A 65 -5.16 -26.49 -26.45
CA ASP A 65 -4.60 -27.67 -25.79
C ASP A 65 -5.51 -28.19 -24.67
N SER A 66 -6.17 -27.30 -23.92
CA SER A 66 -7.12 -27.71 -22.86
C SER A 66 -8.34 -28.41 -23.47
N LEU A 67 -8.90 -27.87 -24.55
CA LEU A 67 -10.00 -28.49 -25.31
C LEU A 67 -9.59 -29.86 -25.86
N ARG A 68 -8.41 -29.95 -26.48
CA ARG A 68 -7.85 -31.21 -26.99
C ARG A 68 -7.69 -32.25 -25.87
N ARG A 69 -7.20 -31.86 -24.68
CA ARG A 69 -7.10 -32.75 -23.51
C ARG A 69 -8.47 -33.25 -23.04
N LEU A 70 -9.48 -32.38 -23.02
CA LEU A 70 -10.85 -32.76 -22.64
C LEU A 70 -11.46 -33.74 -23.64
N ARG A 71 -11.35 -33.48 -24.95
CA ARG A 71 -11.84 -34.37 -26.01
C ARG A 71 -11.10 -35.70 -26.00
N LYS A 72 -9.78 -35.68 -25.82
CA LYS A 72 -8.98 -36.90 -25.64
C LYS A 72 -9.46 -37.73 -24.46
N LYS A 73 -9.81 -37.11 -23.33
CA LYS A 73 -10.37 -37.82 -22.17
C LYS A 73 -11.74 -38.44 -22.50
N ALA A 74 -12.61 -37.71 -23.21
CA ALA A 74 -13.93 -38.22 -23.63
C ALA A 74 -13.81 -39.44 -24.56
N VAL A 75 -13.04 -39.32 -25.64
CA VAL A 75 -12.76 -40.42 -26.58
C VAL A 75 -12.09 -41.60 -25.86
N SER A 76 -11.18 -41.33 -24.94
CA SER A 76 -10.55 -42.39 -24.14
C SER A 76 -11.52 -43.11 -23.20
N ARG A 77 -12.61 -42.45 -22.73
CA ARG A 77 -13.66 -43.11 -21.94
C ARG A 77 -14.54 -43.99 -22.82
N GLU A 78 -14.89 -43.52 -24.01
CA GLU A 78 -15.67 -44.27 -25.00
C GLU A 78 -14.94 -45.52 -25.47
N LEU A 79 -13.65 -45.40 -25.79
CA LEU A 79 -12.80 -46.54 -26.16
C LEU A 79 -12.68 -47.56 -25.03
N LYS A 80 -12.61 -47.11 -23.76
CA LYS A 80 -12.63 -48.02 -22.60
C LYS A 80 -13.95 -48.75 -22.45
N LYS A 81 -15.09 -48.08 -22.68
CA LYS A 81 -16.41 -48.72 -22.67
C LYS A 81 -16.55 -49.79 -23.76
N GLN A 82 -15.88 -49.60 -24.89
CA GLN A 82 -15.83 -50.54 -26.02
C GLN A 82 -14.77 -51.66 -25.85
N GLY A 83 -14.10 -51.77 -24.70
CA GLY A 83 -13.10 -52.81 -24.43
C GLY A 83 -11.72 -52.57 -25.08
N ASN A 84 -11.50 -51.43 -25.73
CA ASN A 84 -10.24 -51.10 -26.40
C ASN A 84 -9.18 -50.54 -25.43
N LYS A 85 -7.89 -50.81 -25.75
CA LYS A 85 -6.74 -50.31 -24.98
C LYS A 85 -6.68 -48.77 -24.95
N LYS A 86 -6.10 -48.22 -23.88
CA LYS A 86 -5.86 -46.77 -23.70
C LYS A 86 -5.20 -46.16 -24.95
N MET A 87 -5.73 -45.02 -25.41
CA MET A 87 -5.20 -44.29 -26.56
C MET A 87 -3.74 -43.85 -26.33
N ARG A 88 -2.83 -44.24 -27.24
CA ARG A 88 -1.39 -43.92 -27.15
C ARG A 88 -1.11 -42.42 -27.33
N LYS A 89 0.06 -41.98 -26.90
CA LYS A 89 0.55 -40.61 -27.16
C LYS A 89 0.97 -40.52 -28.63
N SER A 90 0.51 -39.48 -29.33
CA SER A 90 0.85 -39.20 -30.73
C SER A 90 1.49 -37.82 -30.88
N VAL A 91 1.85 -37.43 -32.11
CA VAL A 91 2.49 -36.15 -32.45
C VAL A 91 1.63 -34.97 -31.98
N SER A 92 0.31 -35.02 -32.17
CA SER A 92 -0.63 -33.97 -31.73
C SER A 92 -0.63 -33.73 -30.21
N ASP A 93 -0.18 -34.69 -29.40
CA ASP A 93 -0.12 -34.53 -27.95
C ASP A 93 0.99 -33.59 -27.48
N PHE A 94 2.07 -33.46 -28.28
CA PHE A 94 3.23 -32.64 -27.94
C PHE A 94 3.30 -31.37 -28.77
N ALA A 95 2.65 -31.34 -29.94
CA ALA A 95 2.81 -30.26 -30.91
C ALA A 95 2.30 -28.91 -30.39
N CYS A 96 1.13 -28.88 -29.73
CA CYS A 96 0.56 -27.66 -29.14
C CYS A 96 1.49 -27.06 -28.05
N VAL A 97 2.03 -27.89 -27.16
CA VAL A 97 2.98 -27.46 -26.13
C VAL A 97 4.27 -26.95 -26.76
N LYS A 98 4.80 -27.64 -27.78
CA LYS A 98 5.99 -27.17 -28.54
C LYS A 98 5.75 -25.80 -29.17
N ARG A 99 4.55 -25.55 -29.71
CA ARG A 99 4.17 -24.26 -30.29
C ARG A 99 4.12 -23.16 -29.24
N ILE A 100 3.44 -23.39 -28.11
CA ILE A 100 3.39 -22.41 -27.02
C ILE A 100 4.81 -22.05 -26.56
N LEU A 101 5.69 -23.05 -26.36
CA LEU A 101 7.09 -22.81 -26.02
C LEU A 101 7.83 -21.99 -27.09
N TYR A 102 7.55 -22.23 -28.37
CA TYR A 102 8.16 -21.47 -29.47
C TYR A 102 7.69 -20.01 -29.46
N ILE A 103 6.38 -19.76 -29.26
CA ILE A 103 5.82 -18.42 -29.21
C ILE A 103 6.41 -17.65 -28.01
N TYR A 104 6.48 -18.27 -26.84
CA TYR A 104 7.14 -17.67 -25.68
C TYR A 104 8.59 -17.29 -25.96
N ARG A 105 9.37 -18.16 -26.60
CA ARG A 105 10.76 -17.85 -26.98
C ARG A 105 10.85 -16.65 -27.92
N LEU A 106 9.95 -16.55 -28.90
CA LEU A 106 9.91 -15.39 -29.78
C LEU A 106 9.55 -14.11 -29.02
N ALA A 107 8.55 -14.19 -28.14
CA ALA A 107 8.07 -13.06 -27.35
C ALA A 107 9.19 -12.54 -26.45
N VAL A 108 9.84 -13.44 -25.72
CA VAL A 108 10.94 -13.16 -24.79
C VAL A 108 12.20 -12.66 -25.50
N SER A 109 12.51 -13.18 -26.69
CA SER A 109 13.66 -12.69 -27.47
C SER A 109 13.47 -11.24 -27.95
N ARG A 110 12.21 -10.80 -28.13
CA ARG A 110 11.88 -9.44 -28.58
C ARG A 110 11.67 -8.48 -27.39
N TYR A 111 10.89 -8.90 -26.40
CA TYR A 111 10.57 -8.15 -25.18
C TYR A 111 11.44 -8.61 -24.02
N LYS A 112 12.75 -8.41 -24.16
CA LYS A 112 13.71 -8.88 -23.15
C LYS A 112 13.46 -8.24 -21.80
N GLY A 113 13.08 -6.97 -21.73
CA GLY A 113 12.92 -6.21 -20.49
C GLY A 113 11.70 -6.58 -19.62
N ASP A 114 10.78 -7.40 -20.13
CA ASP A 114 9.48 -7.64 -19.51
C ASP A 114 9.52 -8.87 -18.59
N ILE A 115 9.74 -8.63 -17.30
CA ILE A 115 9.92 -9.67 -16.29
C ILE A 115 8.65 -10.53 -16.13
N ASP A 116 7.47 -9.93 -16.22
CA ASP A 116 6.18 -10.65 -16.10
C ASP A 116 6.02 -11.68 -17.23
N LEU A 117 6.44 -11.34 -18.44
CA LEU A 117 6.40 -12.28 -19.58
C LEU A 117 7.34 -13.47 -19.36
N TRP A 118 8.51 -13.24 -18.75
CA TRP A 118 9.41 -14.32 -18.36
C TRP A 118 8.82 -15.21 -17.27
N PHE A 119 8.19 -14.65 -16.23
CA PHE A 119 7.54 -15.45 -15.19
C PHE A 119 6.39 -16.28 -15.74
N ARG A 120 5.53 -15.74 -16.61
CA ARG A 120 4.50 -16.52 -17.31
C ARG A 120 5.09 -17.68 -18.13
N TYR A 121 6.25 -17.44 -18.75
CA TYR A 121 6.96 -18.49 -19.48
C TYR A 121 7.50 -19.58 -18.55
N LEU A 122 8.06 -19.20 -17.40
CA LEU A 122 8.57 -20.10 -16.37
C LEU A 122 7.45 -20.93 -15.73
N GLU A 123 6.33 -20.31 -15.36
CA GLU A 123 5.14 -20.99 -14.84
C GLU A 123 4.59 -22.01 -15.84
N PHE A 124 4.52 -21.65 -17.13
CA PHE A 124 4.13 -22.59 -18.17
C PHE A 124 5.12 -23.77 -18.28
N CYS A 125 6.42 -23.52 -18.17
CA CYS A 125 7.43 -24.58 -18.16
C CYS A 125 7.28 -25.50 -16.93
N ARG A 126 7.00 -24.94 -15.76
CA ARG A 126 6.72 -25.65 -14.51
C ARG A 126 5.49 -26.54 -14.64
N ALA A 127 4.37 -26.00 -15.09
CA ALA A 127 3.11 -26.73 -15.25
C ALA A 127 3.22 -27.94 -16.21
N GLN A 128 4.07 -27.83 -17.24
CA GLN A 128 4.28 -28.91 -18.22
C GLN A 128 5.44 -29.86 -17.87
N LYS A 129 6.13 -29.64 -16.73
CA LYS A 129 7.36 -30.38 -16.33
C LYS A 129 8.39 -30.49 -17.46
N ASN A 130 8.57 -29.41 -18.21
CA ASN A 130 9.46 -29.40 -19.37
C ASN A 130 10.92 -29.24 -18.93
N GLY A 131 11.82 -30.12 -19.39
CA GLY A 131 13.27 -30.04 -19.12
C GLY A 131 14.00 -28.82 -19.74
N ARG A 132 13.26 -27.86 -20.30
CA ARG A 132 13.82 -26.60 -20.83
C ARG A 132 13.93 -25.50 -19.78
N MET A 133 13.37 -25.71 -18.58
CA MET A 133 13.34 -24.74 -17.48
C MET A 133 14.72 -24.16 -17.16
N LYS A 134 15.75 -25.00 -16.96
CA LYS A 134 17.14 -24.58 -16.72
C LYS A 134 17.67 -23.60 -17.76
N LYS A 135 17.39 -23.87 -19.05
CA LYS A 135 17.84 -23.01 -20.15
C LYS A 135 17.13 -21.66 -20.13
N VAL A 136 15.86 -21.64 -19.75
CA VAL A 136 15.07 -20.40 -19.63
C VAL A 136 15.56 -19.57 -18.44
N LEU A 137 15.77 -20.20 -17.28
CA LEU A 137 16.32 -19.54 -16.09
C LEU A 137 17.71 -18.96 -16.36
N ALA A 138 18.60 -19.73 -16.98
CA ALA A 138 19.93 -19.23 -17.36
C ALA A 138 19.85 -18.05 -18.35
N GLN A 139 18.90 -18.06 -19.29
CA GLN A 139 18.67 -16.92 -20.18
C GLN A 139 18.13 -15.71 -19.43
N LEU A 140 17.16 -15.91 -18.54
CA LEU A 140 16.54 -14.85 -17.74
C LEU A 140 17.57 -14.16 -16.85
N ILE A 141 18.39 -14.93 -16.12
CA ILE A 141 19.50 -14.41 -15.30
C ILE A 141 20.46 -13.58 -16.15
N ARG A 142 20.79 -14.05 -17.35
CA ARG A 142 21.71 -13.35 -18.26
C ARG A 142 21.15 -12.00 -18.75
N PHE A 143 19.84 -11.88 -18.89
CA PHE A 143 19.20 -10.62 -19.29
C PHE A 143 18.86 -9.71 -18.10
N HIS A 144 18.60 -10.28 -16.92
CA HIS A 144 18.19 -9.56 -15.70
C HIS A 144 19.06 -9.91 -14.48
N PRO A 145 20.38 -9.68 -14.54
CA PRO A 145 21.27 -10.03 -13.44
C PRO A 145 21.05 -9.16 -12.19
N LYS A 146 20.49 -7.95 -12.36
CA LYS A 146 20.25 -6.97 -11.28
C LYS A 146 18.95 -7.18 -10.49
N VAL A 147 18.14 -8.18 -10.83
CA VAL A 147 16.85 -8.42 -10.18
C VAL A 147 17.01 -9.57 -9.20
N PRO A 148 17.04 -9.32 -7.87
CA PRO A 148 17.30 -10.36 -6.88
C PRO A 148 16.28 -11.51 -6.91
N GLY A 149 15.00 -11.20 -7.12
CA GLY A 149 13.93 -12.21 -7.17
C GLY A 149 14.10 -13.27 -8.26
N VAL A 150 14.79 -12.95 -9.36
CA VAL A 150 15.12 -13.93 -10.42
C VAL A 150 16.11 -14.97 -9.90
N TRP A 151 17.11 -14.54 -9.13
CA TRP A 151 18.09 -15.44 -8.52
C TRP A 151 17.43 -16.34 -7.48
N VAL A 152 16.62 -15.76 -6.59
CA VAL A 152 15.84 -16.49 -5.57
C VAL A 152 15.00 -17.58 -6.22
N TYR A 153 14.21 -17.22 -7.24
CA TYR A 153 13.37 -18.17 -7.96
C TYR A 153 14.20 -19.29 -8.64
N ALA A 154 15.34 -18.95 -9.25
CA ALA A 154 16.19 -19.93 -9.91
C ALA A 154 16.81 -20.93 -8.92
N ALA A 155 17.29 -20.47 -7.77
CA ALA A 155 17.85 -21.36 -6.75
C ALA A 155 16.78 -22.22 -6.09
N ALA A 156 15.61 -21.64 -5.75
CA ALA A 156 14.48 -22.39 -5.21
C ALA A 156 14.05 -23.52 -6.17
N TRP A 157 14.02 -23.24 -7.48
CA TRP A 157 13.69 -24.25 -8.47
C TRP A 157 14.70 -25.42 -8.52
N GLU A 158 16.01 -25.13 -8.54
CA GLU A 158 17.07 -26.15 -8.52
C GLU A 158 17.08 -26.95 -7.20
N PHE A 159 16.77 -26.29 -6.06
CA PHE A 159 16.67 -26.91 -4.75
C PHE A 159 15.50 -27.90 -4.65
N ASP A 160 14.31 -27.51 -5.13
CA ASP A 160 13.10 -28.32 -5.00
C ASP A 160 13.02 -29.46 -6.02
N HIS A 161 13.44 -29.23 -7.27
CA HIS A 161 13.20 -30.19 -8.36
C HIS A 161 14.37 -31.14 -8.59
N ASP A 162 15.61 -30.64 -8.52
CA ASP A 162 16.79 -31.44 -8.82
C ASP A 162 17.52 -31.92 -7.56
N THR A 163 17.07 -31.51 -6.37
CA THR A 163 17.74 -31.73 -5.07
C THR A 163 19.22 -31.35 -5.08
N ASN A 164 19.61 -30.47 -6.02
CA ASN A 164 21.00 -30.09 -6.24
C ASN A 164 21.31 -28.83 -5.44
N VAL A 165 21.70 -29.06 -4.19
CA VAL A 165 21.97 -28.00 -3.20
C VAL A 165 23.21 -27.20 -3.60
N ASP A 166 24.23 -27.84 -4.17
CA ASP A 166 25.45 -27.15 -4.59
C ASP A 166 25.18 -26.21 -5.76
N ALA A 167 24.34 -26.61 -6.71
CA ALA A 167 23.89 -25.73 -7.79
C ALA A 167 23.09 -24.54 -7.24
N ALA A 168 22.13 -24.78 -6.33
CA ALA A 168 21.33 -23.73 -5.72
C ALA A 168 22.20 -22.73 -4.94
N ARG A 169 23.16 -23.21 -4.12
CA ARG A 169 24.15 -22.40 -3.41
C ARG A 169 25.02 -21.59 -4.36
N SER A 170 25.51 -22.21 -5.44
CA SER A 170 26.32 -21.51 -6.44
C SER A 170 25.55 -20.37 -7.14
N LEU A 171 24.24 -20.55 -7.37
CA LEU A 171 23.36 -19.53 -7.94
C LEU A 171 23.11 -18.40 -6.95
N MET A 172 22.82 -18.70 -5.69
CA MET A 172 22.64 -17.70 -4.63
C MET A 172 23.90 -16.87 -4.41
N LEU A 173 25.07 -17.51 -4.26
CA LEU A 173 26.34 -16.80 -4.11
C LEU A 173 26.71 -15.98 -5.36
N SER A 174 26.35 -16.46 -6.56
CA SER A 174 26.51 -15.67 -7.78
C SER A 174 25.57 -14.47 -7.82
N GLY A 175 24.34 -14.62 -7.34
CA GLY A 175 23.39 -13.53 -7.17
C GLY A 175 23.90 -12.48 -6.18
N LEU A 176 24.42 -12.90 -5.02
CA LEU A 176 24.94 -12.00 -3.98
C LEU A 176 26.16 -11.20 -4.47
N ARG A 177 27.02 -11.80 -5.30
CA ARG A 177 28.12 -11.08 -5.95
C ARG A 177 27.65 -9.97 -6.89
N VAL A 178 26.49 -10.12 -7.51
CA VAL A 178 25.93 -9.16 -8.47
C VAL A 178 25.02 -8.14 -7.79
N CYS A 179 24.28 -8.57 -6.76
CA CYS A 179 23.30 -7.78 -6.01
C CYS A 179 23.59 -7.88 -4.50
N PRO A 180 24.72 -7.35 -4.01
CA PRO A 180 25.06 -7.42 -2.58
C PRO A 180 24.12 -6.57 -1.71
N THR A 181 23.47 -5.57 -2.30
CA THR A 181 22.63 -4.59 -1.60
C THR A 181 21.20 -5.09 -1.33
N SER A 182 20.86 -6.31 -1.74
CA SER A 182 19.49 -6.83 -1.59
C SER A 182 19.35 -7.63 -0.29
N GLU A 183 18.53 -7.13 0.63
CA GLU A 183 18.22 -7.80 1.90
C GLU A 183 17.52 -9.14 1.67
N ASP A 184 16.54 -9.18 0.76
CA ASP A 184 15.77 -10.39 0.46
C ASP A 184 16.66 -11.55 0.00
N LEU A 185 17.70 -11.26 -0.79
CA LEU A 185 18.59 -12.31 -1.28
C LEU A 185 19.43 -12.93 -0.15
N TRP A 186 19.88 -12.13 0.82
CA TRP A 186 20.59 -12.62 2.01
C TRP A 186 19.67 -13.45 2.91
N VAL A 187 18.44 -12.97 3.15
CA VAL A 187 17.45 -13.68 3.97
C VAL A 187 17.06 -15.02 3.34
N GLU A 188 16.77 -15.02 2.04
CA GLU A 188 16.38 -16.24 1.32
C GLU A 188 17.56 -17.23 1.21
N TYR A 189 18.80 -16.75 1.08
CA TYR A 189 19.98 -17.61 1.15
C TYR A 189 20.12 -18.30 2.51
N LEU A 190 19.97 -17.54 3.61
CA LEU A 190 19.98 -18.11 4.96
C LEU A 190 18.85 -19.14 5.15
N ARG A 191 17.63 -18.82 4.72
CA ARG A 191 16.48 -19.74 4.76
C ARG A 191 16.74 -21.01 3.96
N MET A 192 17.32 -20.91 2.77
CA MET A 192 17.67 -22.06 1.95
C MET A 192 18.70 -22.98 2.63
N GLU A 193 19.75 -22.44 3.23
CA GLU A 193 20.76 -23.26 3.93
C GLU A 193 20.18 -23.92 5.19
N LEU A 194 19.39 -23.20 5.98
CA LEU A 194 18.73 -23.78 7.17
C LEU A 194 17.72 -24.87 6.78
N THR A 195 16.93 -24.67 5.72
CA THR A 195 16.01 -25.71 5.23
C THR A 195 16.76 -26.91 4.66
N TYR A 196 17.94 -26.73 4.05
CA TYR A 196 18.80 -27.84 3.65
C TYR A 196 19.26 -28.67 4.86
N LEU A 197 19.76 -28.02 5.93
CA LEU A 197 20.15 -28.69 7.16
C LEU A 197 18.98 -29.45 7.80
N ASN A 198 17.80 -28.84 7.83
CA ASN A 198 16.58 -29.49 8.32
C ASN A 198 16.23 -30.74 7.50
N LYS A 199 16.28 -30.66 6.17
CA LYS A 199 16.06 -31.82 5.28
C LYS A 199 17.11 -32.90 5.49
N LEU A 200 18.38 -32.53 5.74
CA LEU A 200 19.45 -33.48 5.99
C LEU A 200 19.27 -34.19 7.34
N LYS A 201 18.87 -33.47 8.39
CA LYS A 201 18.52 -34.06 9.69
C LYS A 201 17.30 -34.97 9.59
N ALA A 202 16.23 -34.53 8.93
CA ALA A 202 15.02 -35.34 8.75
C ALA A 202 15.30 -36.66 8.03
N ARG A 203 16.22 -36.66 7.04
CA ARG A 203 16.67 -37.89 6.37
C ARG A 203 17.40 -38.83 7.32
N LYS A 204 18.26 -38.31 8.20
CA LYS A 204 18.98 -39.14 9.19
C LYS A 204 18.07 -39.72 10.25
N VAL A 205 17.09 -38.93 10.71
CA VAL A 205 16.03 -39.40 11.62
C VAL A 205 15.24 -40.53 10.96
N ALA A 206 14.84 -40.38 9.70
CA ALA A 206 14.13 -41.42 8.95
C ALA A 206 14.96 -42.69 8.69
N LEU A 207 16.30 -42.59 8.72
CA LEU A 207 17.22 -43.73 8.62
C LEU A 207 17.46 -44.42 9.98
N GLY A 208 16.84 -43.94 11.05
CA GLY A 208 16.94 -44.52 12.39
C GLY A 208 18.23 -44.16 13.15
N GLU A 209 19.00 -43.18 12.67
CA GLU A 209 20.27 -42.78 13.30
C GLU A 209 20.09 -41.74 14.43
N ASP A 210 18.99 -40.97 14.45
CA ASP A 210 18.76 -39.83 15.35
C ASP A 210 17.26 -39.62 15.69
N GLU A 211 16.95 -38.91 16.79
CA GLU A 211 15.59 -38.45 17.15
C GLU A 211 15.46 -36.90 17.06
N GLY A 212 14.41 -36.39 16.41
CA GLY A 212 13.93 -34.99 16.51
C GLY A 212 14.22 -34.03 15.33
N SER A 213 13.39 -32.97 15.21
CA SER A 213 13.52 -31.88 14.22
C SER A 213 14.39 -30.71 14.74
N LEU A 214 14.79 -29.75 13.89
CA LEU A 214 15.48 -28.49 14.31
C LEU A 214 14.50 -27.31 14.44
N VAL A 215 13.23 -27.50 14.10
CA VAL A 215 12.20 -26.47 14.23
C VAL A 215 11.65 -26.51 15.65
N ARG A 216 11.58 -25.35 16.32
CA ARG A 216 10.95 -25.26 17.65
C ARG A 216 9.44 -25.46 17.49
N GLU A 217 8.89 -26.50 18.10
CA GLU A 217 7.44 -26.68 18.19
C GLU A 217 6.88 -25.74 19.27
N ASN A 218 6.68 -24.44 18.99
CA ASN A 218 5.73 -23.56 19.69
C ASN A 218 5.65 -22.10 19.14
N LYS A 219 4.59 -21.78 18.36
CA LYS A 219 3.59 -20.67 18.50
C LYS A 219 2.83 -20.42 17.18
N ALA A 220 1.64 -19.80 17.28
CA ALA A 220 0.48 -20.02 16.40
C ALA A 220 0.20 -18.93 15.33
N ALA A 221 -0.76 -19.26 14.44
CA ALA A 221 -1.41 -18.47 13.39
C ALA A 221 -0.61 -18.13 12.11
N GLU A 222 0.39 -17.25 12.16
CA GLU A 222 1.20 -16.92 10.95
C GLU A 222 2.03 -18.11 10.48
N ASP A 223 2.41 -18.95 11.43
CA ASP A 223 3.12 -20.22 11.26
C ASP A 223 2.27 -21.27 10.52
N LYS A 224 0.93 -21.16 10.58
CA LYS A 224 0.02 -21.98 9.77
C LYS A 224 -0.05 -21.46 8.34
N GLN A 225 -0.03 -20.15 8.14
CA GLN A 225 0.02 -19.56 6.82
C GLN A 225 1.33 -19.92 6.11
N TRP A 226 2.47 -19.84 6.81
CA TRP A 226 3.76 -20.30 6.29
C TRP A 226 3.79 -21.81 6.02
N ARG A 227 3.22 -22.64 6.91
CA ARG A 227 3.09 -24.10 6.69
C ARG A 227 2.14 -24.46 5.55
N GLU A 228 1.05 -23.71 5.35
CA GLU A 228 0.07 -23.93 4.28
C GLU A 228 0.58 -23.44 2.92
N GLU A 229 1.21 -22.26 2.87
CA GLU A 229 1.83 -21.69 1.67
C GLU A 229 2.99 -22.56 1.16
N ASN A 230 3.69 -23.25 2.06
CA ASN A 230 4.80 -24.15 1.72
C ASN A 230 4.43 -25.64 1.74
N LYS A 231 3.16 -26.01 1.96
CA LYS A 231 2.71 -27.42 2.04
C LYS A 231 3.04 -28.23 0.78
N ASP A 232 3.09 -27.57 -0.38
CA ASP A 232 3.47 -28.18 -1.66
C ASP A 232 4.99 -28.30 -1.88
N LEU A 233 5.84 -27.68 -1.03
CA LEU A 233 7.29 -27.92 -0.95
C LEU A 233 7.63 -29.11 -0.04
N PHE A 234 6.69 -29.54 0.81
CA PHE A 234 6.84 -30.62 1.77
C PHE A 234 6.03 -31.85 1.31
N MET A 235 6.63 -32.69 0.46
CA MET A 235 6.10 -34.04 0.28
C MET A 235 6.38 -34.87 1.53
N SER A 236 5.34 -35.22 2.29
CA SER A 236 5.38 -36.34 3.24
C SER A 236 5.51 -37.63 2.43
N ILE A 237 6.69 -38.24 2.41
CA ILE A 237 6.87 -39.57 1.82
C ILE A 237 6.34 -40.60 2.82
N GLY A 238 5.18 -41.17 2.46
CA GLY A 238 4.70 -42.51 2.76
C GLY A 238 4.98 -43.08 4.15
N GLU A 239 3.98 -42.99 5.02
CA GLU A 239 3.79 -43.98 6.08
C GLU A 239 3.43 -45.31 5.43
N ASP A 240 4.41 -46.20 5.31
CA ASP A 240 4.19 -47.64 5.13
C ASP A 240 5.45 -48.35 5.68
N ARG A 241 5.44 -48.69 6.98
CA ARG A 241 5.51 -50.08 7.49
C ARG A 241 6.13 -50.24 8.88
N GLU A 242 5.38 -51.01 9.66
CA GLU A 242 5.75 -52.18 10.48
C GLU A 242 6.95 -52.07 11.42
N ASP A 243 6.62 -52.15 12.70
CA ASP A 243 7.49 -52.37 13.85
C ASP A 243 8.54 -53.46 13.59
N ASN A 244 9.81 -53.15 13.87
CA ASN A 244 10.72 -54.15 14.42
C ASN A 244 11.79 -53.50 15.30
N ASP A 245 11.84 -54.02 16.54
CA ASP A 245 12.68 -53.61 17.66
C ASP A 245 14.16 -53.96 17.45
N GLY A 246 15.04 -53.13 18.00
CA GLY A 246 16.49 -53.27 17.87
C GLY A 246 17.27 -52.12 18.53
N SER A 247 17.22 -52.05 19.85
CA SER A 247 18.09 -51.17 20.67
C SER A 247 19.58 -51.53 20.52
N VAL A 248 20.42 -50.55 20.14
CA VAL A 248 21.82 -50.29 20.61
C VAL A 248 22.28 -48.96 19.97
N GLY A 249 22.48 -47.89 20.75
CA GLY A 249 23.16 -46.67 20.25
C GLY A 249 22.96 -45.30 20.94
N GLU A 250 22.56 -45.19 22.22
CA GLU A 250 22.17 -43.88 22.82
C GLU A 250 23.32 -42.86 23.07
N THR A 251 24.60 -43.26 23.01
CA THR A 251 25.72 -42.33 23.31
C THR A 251 26.28 -41.66 22.06
N GLU A 252 26.12 -42.25 20.87
CA GLU A 252 26.58 -41.64 19.62
C GLU A 252 25.58 -40.65 19.01
N SER A 253 24.28 -40.80 19.29
CA SER A 253 23.23 -39.94 18.75
C SER A 253 23.26 -38.54 19.35
N LYS A 254 23.51 -38.39 20.66
CA LYS A 254 23.63 -37.06 21.31
C LYS A 254 24.77 -36.20 20.76
N ASN A 255 25.97 -36.78 20.58
CA ASN A 255 27.11 -36.06 20.00
C ASN A 255 26.90 -35.67 18.52
N LYS A 256 26.08 -36.45 17.77
CA LYS A 256 25.72 -36.15 16.37
C LYS A 256 24.58 -35.12 16.27
N LEU A 257 23.66 -35.11 17.23
CA LEU A 257 22.58 -34.13 17.37
C LEU A 257 23.11 -32.71 17.60
N ASP A 258 24.18 -32.57 18.38
CA ASP A 258 24.86 -31.28 18.60
C ASP A 258 25.54 -30.77 17.33
N LEU A 259 26.12 -31.67 16.52
CA LEU A 259 26.87 -31.29 15.32
C LEU A 259 26.02 -30.56 14.27
N PHE A 260 24.75 -30.91 14.09
CA PHE A 260 23.84 -30.19 13.17
C PHE A 260 23.43 -28.82 13.70
N ARG A 261 23.25 -28.72 15.02
CA ARG A 261 22.91 -27.47 15.69
C ARG A 261 24.10 -26.50 15.62
N GLU A 262 25.32 -26.99 15.83
CA GLU A 262 26.57 -26.25 15.66
C GLU A 262 26.79 -25.83 14.20
N GLN A 263 26.56 -26.74 13.23
CA GLN A 263 26.65 -26.41 11.80
C GLN A 263 25.66 -25.31 11.41
N GLY A 264 24.42 -25.37 11.91
CA GLY A 264 23.43 -24.31 11.69
C GLY A 264 23.86 -22.96 12.25
N SER A 265 24.42 -22.94 13.46
CA SER A 265 24.95 -21.72 14.09
C SER A 265 26.14 -21.13 13.33
N ASN A 266 27.08 -21.96 12.89
CA ASN A 266 28.23 -21.52 12.09
C ASN A 266 27.80 -20.98 10.72
N ILE A 267 26.84 -21.64 10.06
CA ILE A 267 26.29 -21.17 8.78
C ILE A 267 25.58 -19.82 8.98
N LEU A 268 24.80 -19.68 10.03
CA LEU A 268 24.12 -18.43 10.30
C LEU A 268 25.10 -17.30 10.62
N GLU A 269 26.11 -17.55 11.46
CA GLU A 269 27.12 -16.56 11.81
C GLU A 269 27.93 -16.11 10.58
N THR A 270 28.35 -17.04 9.72
CA THR A 270 29.10 -16.72 8.50
C THR A 270 28.27 -15.89 7.52
N ILE A 271 27.00 -16.25 7.31
CA ILE A 271 26.10 -15.49 6.44
C ILE A 271 25.79 -14.13 7.04
N TYR A 272 25.54 -14.06 8.36
CA TYR A 272 25.26 -12.82 9.07
C TYR A 272 26.43 -11.83 8.99
N ASN A 273 27.65 -12.28 9.25
CA ASN A 273 28.85 -11.43 9.14
C ASN A 273 29.04 -10.91 7.71
N GLY A 274 28.89 -11.79 6.70
CA GLY A 274 28.95 -11.38 5.29
C GLY A 274 27.84 -10.39 4.90
N ALA A 275 26.67 -10.53 5.52
CA ALA A 275 25.55 -9.63 5.28
C ALA A 275 25.74 -8.26 5.95
N ILE A 276 26.33 -8.19 7.15
CA ILE A 276 26.69 -6.91 7.80
C ILE A 276 27.77 -6.17 6.98
N GLU A 277 28.78 -6.89 6.49
CA GLU A 277 29.83 -6.29 5.66
C GLU A 277 29.25 -5.69 4.36
N ALA A 278 28.28 -6.38 3.75
CA ALA A 278 27.62 -5.91 2.54
C ALA A 278 26.58 -4.80 2.79
N LEU A 279 25.86 -4.87 3.91
CA LEU A 279 24.76 -3.99 4.28
C LEU A 279 24.86 -3.53 5.76
N PRO A 280 25.77 -2.60 6.08
CA PRO A 280 25.91 -2.12 7.45
C PRO A 280 24.68 -1.35 7.96
N SER A 281 24.01 -0.63 7.05
CA SER A 281 22.94 0.33 7.36
C SER A 281 21.53 -0.26 7.41
N SER A 282 21.33 -1.54 7.09
CA SER A 282 19.99 -2.14 7.06
C SER A 282 19.58 -2.71 8.41
N PHE A 283 18.69 -2.02 9.12
CA PHE A 283 18.08 -2.50 10.36
C PHE A 283 17.12 -3.69 10.12
N SER A 284 16.30 -3.61 9.07
CA SER A 284 15.32 -4.63 8.67
C SER A 284 15.93 -6.01 8.46
N LEU A 285 17.11 -6.09 7.84
CA LEU A 285 17.83 -7.34 7.62
C LEU A 285 18.18 -8.02 8.95
N ARG A 286 18.75 -7.27 9.90
CA ARG A 286 19.17 -7.83 11.20
C ARG A 286 17.96 -8.27 12.03
N LYS A 287 16.85 -7.52 11.96
CA LYS A 287 15.55 -7.93 12.53
C LYS A 287 15.07 -9.26 11.96
N ARG A 288 15.05 -9.42 10.62
CA ARG A 288 14.61 -10.66 9.97
C ARG A 288 15.51 -11.86 10.29
N VAL A 289 16.82 -11.66 10.42
CA VAL A 289 17.75 -12.72 10.85
C VAL A 289 17.46 -13.13 12.30
N LEU A 290 17.14 -12.19 13.18
CA LEU A 290 16.78 -12.49 14.57
C LEU A 290 15.46 -13.27 14.67
N GLU A 291 14.44 -12.90 13.89
CA GLU A 291 13.18 -13.67 13.79
C GLU A 291 13.44 -15.11 13.32
N ILE A 292 14.35 -15.30 12.35
CA ILE A 292 14.75 -16.63 11.87
C ILE A 292 15.47 -17.41 12.97
N LEU A 293 16.31 -16.75 13.78
CA LEU A 293 16.97 -17.39 14.92
C LEU A 293 15.99 -17.83 16.00
N GLU A 294 15.01 -16.99 16.34
CA GLU A 294 14.01 -17.31 17.36
C GLU A 294 13.14 -18.51 16.96
N ALA A 295 12.83 -18.64 15.67
CA ALA A 295 12.05 -19.74 15.10
C ALA A 295 12.82 -21.09 15.06
N MET A 296 14.15 -21.07 15.13
CA MET A 296 15.00 -22.25 14.92
C MET A 296 15.66 -22.72 16.22
N ASP A 297 15.77 -24.03 16.40
CA ASP A 297 16.41 -24.62 17.57
C ASP A 297 17.90 -24.90 17.31
N LEU A 298 18.72 -23.83 17.35
CA LEU A 298 20.18 -23.89 17.10
C LEU A 298 20.99 -23.92 18.42
N ALA A 299 22.20 -24.48 18.37
CA ALA A 299 23.14 -24.51 19.50
C ALA A 299 23.73 -23.11 19.71
N HIS A 300 24.01 -22.71 20.95
CA HIS A 300 24.49 -21.35 21.27
C HIS A 300 23.56 -20.23 20.76
N SER A 301 22.26 -20.51 20.58
CA SER A 301 21.28 -19.52 20.09
C SER A 301 21.23 -18.27 20.98
N GLU A 302 21.38 -18.42 22.30
CA GLU A 302 21.43 -17.30 23.26
C GLU A 302 22.70 -16.43 23.07
N GLU A 303 23.84 -17.03 22.77
CA GLU A 303 25.10 -16.30 22.54
C GLU A 303 25.02 -15.51 21.22
N LEU A 304 24.55 -16.15 20.14
CA LEU A 304 24.32 -15.48 18.86
C LEU A 304 23.26 -14.39 18.96
N HIS A 305 22.17 -14.65 19.67
CA HIS A 305 21.12 -13.66 19.93
C HIS A 305 21.69 -12.46 20.68
N SER A 306 22.49 -12.68 21.74
CA SER A 306 23.14 -11.60 22.48
C SER A 306 24.14 -10.80 21.62
N LYS A 307 24.89 -11.46 20.74
CA LYS A 307 25.84 -10.84 19.82
C LYS A 307 25.12 -9.96 18.80
N ILE A 308 24.03 -10.45 18.20
CA ILE A 308 23.23 -9.69 17.25
C ILE A 308 22.59 -8.48 17.93
N LEU A 309 22.06 -8.62 19.14
CA LEU A 309 21.51 -7.49 19.90
C LEU A 309 22.58 -6.45 20.24
N GLN A 310 23.81 -6.86 20.59
CA GLN A 310 24.92 -5.95 20.81
C GLN A 310 25.34 -5.21 19.53
N ASP A 311 25.40 -5.92 18.40
CA ASP A 311 25.72 -5.32 17.09
C ASP A 311 24.63 -4.32 16.66
N ILE A 312 23.35 -4.66 16.86
CA ILE A 312 22.24 -3.74 16.59
C ILE A 312 22.32 -2.51 17.51
N LYS A 313 22.59 -2.70 18.81
CA LYS A 313 22.74 -1.59 19.76
C LYS A 313 23.91 -0.67 19.38
N ARG A 314 25.04 -1.24 18.94
CA ARG A 314 26.23 -0.47 18.51
C ARG A 314 25.93 0.40 17.30
N ASP A 315 25.24 -0.17 16.31
CA ASP A 315 25.11 0.46 14.99
C ASP A 315 23.85 1.35 14.87
N PHE A 316 22.75 0.99 15.54
CA PHE A 316 21.45 1.68 15.46
C PHE A 316 21.00 2.33 16.77
N GLY A 317 21.84 2.33 17.83
CA GLY A 317 21.48 2.93 19.12
C GLY A 317 21.15 4.43 19.05
N THR A 318 21.55 5.11 17.99
CA THR A 318 21.23 6.52 17.71
C THR A 318 19.90 6.72 16.99
N GLU A 319 19.28 5.65 16.47
CA GLU A 319 18.04 5.72 15.70
C GLU A 319 16.80 5.49 16.59
N PRO A 320 15.77 6.34 16.49
CA PRO A 320 14.52 6.15 17.23
C PRO A 320 13.80 4.82 16.97
N GLN A 321 13.91 4.29 15.76
CA GLN A 321 13.22 3.07 15.33
C GLN A 321 13.74 1.81 16.04
N TYR A 322 15.03 1.79 16.39
CA TYR A 322 15.63 0.69 17.15
C TYR A 322 14.99 0.53 18.53
N TRP A 323 14.81 1.64 19.24
CA TRP A 323 14.24 1.63 20.58
C TRP A 323 12.76 1.25 20.59
N ASP A 324 11.98 1.71 19.59
CA ASP A 324 10.60 1.25 19.39
C ASP A 324 10.53 -0.25 19.12
N TRP A 325 11.39 -0.78 18.24
CA TRP A 325 11.46 -2.21 17.99
C TRP A 325 11.83 -3.00 19.25
N LEU A 326 12.84 -2.56 20.01
CA LEU A 326 13.27 -3.26 21.23
C LEU A 326 12.18 -3.27 22.29
N ALA A 327 11.43 -2.17 22.44
CA ALA A 327 10.30 -2.10 23.34
C ALA A 327 9.14 -3.02 22.89
N ARG A 328 8.88 -3.11 21.58
CA ARG A 328 7.86 -4.02 21.01
C ARG A 328 8.26 -5.49 21.12
N LEU A 329 9.54 -5.84 20.98
CA LEU A 329 10.01 -7.21 21.21
C LEU A 329 9.74 -7.69 22.64
N GLN A 330 9.78 -6.77 23.61
CA GLN A 330 9.44 -7.07 25.00
C GLN A 330 7.92 -7.18 25.25
N TYR A 331 7.10 -6.64 24.34
CA TYR A 331 5.64 -6.63 24.39
C TYR A 331 5.05 -7.29 23.13
N ASN A 332 4.97 -8.63 23.12
CA ASN A 332 4.22 -9.36 22.09
C ASN A 332 2.74 -9.46 22.48
N PRO A 333 1.80 -8.87 21.70
CA PRO A 333 0.36 -8.90 22.02
C PRO A 333 -0.24 -10.31 21.96
N ASP A 334 0.27 -11.19 21.10
CA ASP A 334 -0.24 -12.57 20.96
C ASP A 334 0.05 -13.45 22.19
N ASP A 335 1.01 -13.07 23.03
CA ASP A 335 1.28 -13.75 24.30
C ASP A 335 0.40 -13.26 25.47
N VAL A 336 -0.36 -12.18 25.26
CA VAL A 336 -1.18 -11.53 26.30
C VAL A 336 -2.54 -12.19 26.44
N GLN A 337 -3.04 -12.85 25.39
CA GLN A 337 -4.33 -13.56 25.41
C GLN A 337 -4.33 -14.72 26.41
N GLY A 338 -4.78 -14.45 27.64
CA GLY A 338 -4.91 -15.45 28.72
C GLY A 338 -3.89 -15.35 29.87
N MET A 339 -3.06 -14.30 29.92
CA MET A 339 -2.13 -14.06 31.04
C MET A 339 -2.77 -13.25 32.19
N SER A 340 -2.27 -13.41 33.41
CA SER A 340 -2.69 -12.60 34.58
C SER A 340 -2.22 -11.14 34.43
N ASP A 341 -3.06 -10.17 34.78
CA ASP A 341 -2.82 -8.71 34.76
C ASP A 341 -1.46 -8.28 35.34
N LYS A 342 -0.91 -9.05 36.30
CA LYS A 342 0.41 -8.76 36.90
C LYS A 342 1.58 -9.02 35.93
N LYS A 343 1.49 -10.07 35.11
CA LYS A 343 2.53 -10.40 34.12
C LYS A 343 2.49 -9.41 32.96
N GLU A 344 1.29 -8.99 32.56
CA GLU A 344 1.12 -7.96 31.53
C GLU A 344 1.72 -6.62 31.97
N ASN A 345 1.38 -6.14 33.18
CA ASN A 345 1.97 -4.93 33.76
C ASN A 345 3.51 -5.00 33.82
N SER A 346 4.07 -6.16 34.19
CA SER A 346 5.53 -6.33 34.26
C SER A 346 6.22 -6.25 32.89
N ARG A 347 5.54 -6.64 31.80
CA ARG A 347 6.08 -6.52 30.44
C ARG A 347 5.97 -5.10 29.92
N ILE A 348 4.84 -4.43 30.19
CA ILE A 348 4.66 -3.00 29.88
C ILE A 348 5.73 -2.16 30.61
N GLU A 349 6.04 -2.48 31.87
CA GLU A 349 7.09 -1.79 32.63
C GLU A 349 8.49 -1.97 32.03
N LYS A 350 8.81 -3.16 31.53
CA LYS A 350 10.09 -3.39 30.82
C LYS A 350 10.14 -2.59 29.51
N ALA A 351 9.07 -2.62 28.72
CA ALA A 351 8.99 -1.83 27.49
C ALA A 351 9.09 -0.32 27.77
N VAL A 352 8.47 0.18 28.84
CA VAL A 352 8.58 1.56 29.30
C VAL A 352 10.02 1.90 29.72
N GLN A 353 10.70 1.01 30.44
CA GLN A 353 12.12 1.20 30.80
C GLN A 353 12.99 1.36 29.56
N VAL A 354 12.75 0.56 28.52
CA VAL A 354 13.44 0.68 27.24
C VAL A 354 13.22 2.04 26.58
N TYR A 355 11.98 2.54 26.56
CA TYR A 355 11.71 3.87 26.01
C TYR A 355 12.37 4.99 26.81
N GLU A 356 12.37 4.90 28.14
CA GLU A 356 13.04 5.88 29.00
C GLU A 356 14.57 5.85 28.80
N GLU A 357 15.19 4.67 28.72
CA GLU A 357 16.60 4.52 28.34
C GLU A 357 16.85 5.12 26.94
N GLY A 358 15.95 4.87 25.99
CA GLY A 358 16.04 5.46 24.65
C GLY A 358 15.93 6.99 24.64
N LEU A 359 15.10 7.57 25.52
CA LEU A 359 14.98 9.02 25.66
C LEU A 359 16.20 9.66 26.31
N GLU A 360 16.90 8.95 27.21
CA GLU A 360 18.18 9.41 27.76
C GLU A 360 19.28 9.45 26.69
N HIS A 361 19.28 8.49 25.76
CA HIS A 361 20.29 8.40 24.71
C HIS A 361 19.97 9.26 23.47
N VAL A 362 18.69 9.33 23.08
CA VAL A 362 18.22 10.04 21.87
C VAL A 362 16.95 10.84 22.18
N PRO A 363 17.06 12.01 22.82
CA PRO A 363 15.91 12.91 23.01
C PRO A 363 15.53 13.51 21.65
N SER A 364 14.52 12.93 21.01
CA SER A 364 14.02 13.37 19.71
C SER A 364 12.50 13.39 19.68
N SER A 365 11.92 14.27 18.86
CA SER A 365 10.48 14.34 18.66
C SER A 365 9.90 13.02 18.13
N ALA A 366 10.67 12.33 17.27
CA ALA A 366 10.32 11.02 16.73
C ALA A 366 10.22 9.95 17.82
N MET A 367 11.15 9.93 18.79
CA MET A 367 11.08 9.02 19.94
C MET A 367 9.83 9.26 20.78
N PHE A 368 9.50 10.52 21.05
CA PHE A 368 8.27 10.86 21.77
C PHE A 368 7.02 10.43 21.02
N SER A 369 6.96 10.59 19.68
CA SER A 369 5.82 10.10 18.90
C SER A 369 5.67 8.59 18.92
N LEU A 370 6.76 7.83 18.80
CA LEU A 370 6.71 6.37 18.84
C LEU A 370 6.31 5.86 20.24
N TYR A 371 6.84 6.48 21.29
CA TYR A 371 6.48 6.13 22.66
C TYR A 371 5.01 6.44 22.98
N VAL A 372 4.52 7.60 22.53
CA VAL A 372 3.11 7.98 22.64
C VAL A 372 2.22 7.02 21.87
N GLU A 373 2.58 6.65 20.64
CA GLU A 373 1.82 5.70 19.82
C GLU A 373 1.73 4.33 20.51
N PHE A 374 2.85 3.82 21.02
CA PHE A 374 2.89 2.57 21.78
C PHE A 374 1.95 2.59 22.99
N LEU A 375 2.03 3.64 23.83
CA LEU A 375 1.15 3.78 24.99
C LEU A 375 -0.32 3.95 24.61
N MET A 376 -0.61 4.69 23.52
CA MET A 376 -1.97 4.85 23.02
C MET A 376 -2.55 3.52 22.51
N ASN A 377 -1.77 2.71 21.80
CA ASN A 377 -2.18 1.38 21.33
C ASN A 377 -2.56 0.45 22.50
N ILE A 378 -1.81 0.49 23.61
CA ILE A 378 -2.13 -0.24 24.84
C ILE A 378 -3.44 0.28 25.45
N ILE A 379 -3.65 1.60 25.46
CA ILE A 379 -4.88 2.20 26.01
C ILE A 379 -6.10 1.84 25.15
N THR A 380 -5.95 1.75 23.82
CA THR A 380 -7.04 1.39 22.90
C THR A 380 -7.38 -0.10 22.96
N SER A 381 -6.39 -1.00 23.02
CA SER A 381 -6.64 -2.45 23.11
C SER A 381 -7.44 -2.78 24.38
N VAL A 382 -7.07 -2.19 25.52
CA VAL A 382 -7.78 -2.40 26.79
C VAL A 382 -9.22 -1.82 26.76
N LYS A 383 -9.47 -0.76 25.98
CA LYS A 383 -10.83 -0.19 25.79
C LYS A 383 -11.74 -1.06 24.93
N GLU A 384 -11.19 -1.78 23.96
CA GLU A 384 -11.96 -2.70 23.10
C GLU A 384 -12.33 -4.00 23.84
N GLU A 385 -11.49 -4.46 24.77
CA GLU A 385 -11.72 -5.68 25.54
C GLU A 385 -12.63 -5.52 26.76
N GLN A 386 -12.74 -4.31 27.34
CA GLN A 386 -13.47 -4.09 28.60
C GLN A 386 -14.54 -2.99 28.47
N SER A 387 -15.77 -3.38 28.14
CA SER A 387 -16.95 -2.51 28.23
C SER A 387 -17.45 -2.29 29.67
N SER A 388 -16.69 -2.68 30.70
CA SER A 388 -17.08 -2.49 32.10
C SER A 388 -15.87 -2.34 33.03
N GLY A 389 -15.58 -1.08 33.43
CA GLY A 389 -14.64 -0.72 34.50
C GLY A 389 -13.23 -0.39 34.00
N LEU A 390 -12.69 0.79 34.40
CA LEU A 390 -11.29 1.13 34.14
C LEU A 390 -10.39 0.19 34.95
N SER A 391 -9.60 -0.65 34.28
CA SER A 391 -8.59 -1.45 34.97
C SER A 391 -7.50 -0.54 35.57
N SER A 392 -6.91 -0.94 36.69
CA SER A 392 -5.80 -0.22 37.34
C SER A 392 -4.59 -0.04 36.41
N CYS A 393 -4.44 -0.94 35.43
CA CYS A 393 -3.43 -0.85 34.37
C CYS A 393 -3.68 0.36 33.47
N THR A 394 -4.93 0.64 33.08
CA THR A 394 -5.29 1.81 32.27
C THR A 394 -5.01 3.12 33.02
N MET A 395 -5.24 3.17 34.34
CA MET A 395 -4.91 4.35 35.15
C MET A 395 -3.39 4.61 35.24
N ASN A 396 -2.59 3.56 35.35
CA ASN A 396 -1.13 3.68 35.40
C ASN A 396 -0.53 4.05 34.04
N THR A 397 -1.05 3.49 32.95
CA THR A 397 -0.59 3.83 31.59
C THR A 397 -1.03 5.23 31.15
N THR A 398 -2.25 5.66 31.50
CA THR A 398 -2.73 7.02 31.21
C THR A 398 -1.94 8.09 31.98
N SER A 399 -1.64 7.88 33.26
CA SER A 399 -0.78 8.78 34.04
C SER A 399 0.66 8.82 33.50
N ARG A 400 1.22 7.68 33.10
CA ARG A 400 2.53 7.61 32.42
C ARG A 400 2.52 8.40 31.12
N LEU A 401 1.49 8.24 30.28
CA LEU A 401 1.36 8.98 29.03
C LEU A 401 1.33 10.51 29.25
N LEU A 402 0.62 10.98 30.29
CA LEU A 402 0.62 12.40 30.66
C LEU A 402 2.03 12.88 31.05
N MET A 403 2.78 12.10 31.83
CA MET A 403 4.16 12.42 32.17
C MET A 403 5.07 12.49 30.94
N VAL A 404 4.86 11.62 29.95
CA VAL A 404 5.64 11.62 28.70
C VAL A 404 5.41 12.90 27.90
N TYR A 405 4.15 13.34 27.78
CA TYR A 405 3.85 14.61 27.14
C TYR A 405 4.43 15.81 27.89
N GLU A 406 4.41 15.80 29.23
CA GLU A 406 5.04 16.84 30.04
C GLU A 406 6.57 16.84 29.90
N LYS A 407 7.20 15.65 29.84
CA LYS A 407 8.64 15.51 29.56
C LYS A 407 9.00 16.05 28.17
N ALA A 408 8.17 15.75 27.15
CA ALA A 408 8.38 16.30 25.82
C ALA A 408 8.27 17.84 25.83
N LEU A 409 7.36 18.40 26.65
CA LEU A 409 7.18 19.84 26.82
C LEU A 409 8.39 20.52 27.45
N THR A 410 8.93 19.92 28.52
CA THR A 410 10.08 20.48 29.25
C THR A 410 11.35 20.41 28.43
N LEU A 411 11.57 19.33 27.69
CA LEU A 411 12.72 19.15 26.81
C LEU A 411 12.59 19.93 25.48
N GLY A 412 11.38 20.37 25.12
CA GLY A 412 11.13 21.21 23.97
C GLY A 412 11.09 20.48 22.62
N HIS A 413 10.93 19.15 22.60
CA HIS A 413 10.86 18.33 21.39
C HIS A 413 9.43 18.08 20.90
N ILE A 414 8.54 19.07 21.07
CA ILE A 414 7.14 18.91 20.68
C ILE A 414 6.92 19.36 19.25
N THR A 415 6.36 18.44 18.47
CA THR A 415 5.81 18.71 17.15
C THR A 415 4.34 19.11 17.27
N ASP A 416 3.84 19.81 16.26
CA ASP A 416 2.44 20.21 16.14
C ASP A 416 1.47 19.04 16.35
N ASP A 417 1.80 17.87 15.80
CA ASP A 417 0.95 16.69 15.89
C ASP A 417 0.96 16.08 17.31
N LEU A 418 2.11 16.05 18.00
CA LEU A 418 2.20 15.61 19.40
C LEU A 418 1.41 16.52 20.34
N ALA A 419 1.48 17.83 20.11
CA ALA A 419 0.70 18.82 20.85
C ALA A 419 -0.82 18.63 20.62
N CYS A 420 -1.23 18.34 19.38
CA CYS A 420 -2.63 18.07 19.05
C CYS A 420 -3.11 16.78 19.74
N GLN A 421 -2.29 15.73 19.70
CA GLN A 421 -2.57 14.46 20.37
C GLN A 421 -2.73 14.66 21.88
N TYR A 422 -1.87 15.46 22.51
CA TYR A 422 -1.94 15.73 23.94
C TYR A 422 -3.25 16.43 24.36
N VAL A 423 -3.65 17.48 23.63
CA VAL A 423 -4.93 18.18 23.89
C VAL A 423 -6.11 17.24 23.64
N SER A 424 -6.08 16.47 22.56
CA SER A 424 -7.13 15.50 22.24
C SER A 424 -7.26 14.41 23.30
N PHE A 425 -6.15 13.98 23.90
CA PHE A 425 -6.13 12.98 24.95
C PHE A 425 -6.80 13.49 26.23
N TYR A 426 -6.55 14.74 26.65
CA TYR A 426 -7.29 15.34 27.77
C TYR A 426 -8.79 15.45 27.50
N LEU A 427 -9.19 15.71 26.25
CA LEU A 427 -10.60 15.69 25.87
C LEU A 427 -11.21 14.29 25.97
N GLN A 428 -10.48 13.24 25.58
CA GLN A 428 -10.92 11.85 25.72
C GLN A 428 -11.07 11.44 27.20
N LEU A 429 -10.25 12.00 28.09
CA LEU A 429 -10.37 11.81 29.54
C LEU A 429 -11.49 12.64 30.18
N GLY A 430 -12.20 13.47 29.43
CA GLY A 430 -13.29 14.33 29.92
C GLY A 430 -12.82 15.55 30.73
N LYS A 431 -11.52 15.80 30.79
CA LYS A 431 -10.91 16.91 31.55
C LYS A 431 -10.82 18.18 30.72
N LEU A 432 -11.96 18.82 30.50
CA LEU A 432 -12.09 19.98 29.60
C LEU A 432 -11.28 21.20 30.05
N ASP A 433 -11.23 21.50 31.35
CA ASP A 433 -10.51 22.69 31.85
C ASP A 433 -8.99 22.55 31.83
N GLU A 434 -8.48 21.33 32.05
CA GLU A 434 -7.06 21.03 31.88
C GLU A 434 -6.69 21.11 30.39
N ALA A 435 -7.51 20.54 29.50
CA ALA A 435 -7.32 20.65 28.04
C ALA A 435 -7.28 22.11 27.57
N ARG A 436 -8.15 22.95 28.13
CA ARG A 436 -8.23 24.39 27.85
C ARG A 436 -6.93 25.09 28.20
N LYS A 437 -6.53 25.06 29.48
CA LYS A 437 -5.30 25.70 29.97
C LYS A 437 -4.07 25.24 29.20
N LEU A 438 -4.05 23.98 28.81
CA LEU A 438 -2.97 23.40 28.03
C LEU A 438 -2.94 23.95 26.61
N ALA A 439 -4.08 23.96 25.92
CA ALA A 439 -4.19 24.55 24.60
C ALA A 439 -3.78 26.04 24.62
N GLU A 440 -4.16 26.80 25.66
CA GLU A 440 -3.73 28.19 25.85
C GLU A 440 -2.21 28.31 26.00
N ARG A 441 -1.59 27.47 26.84
CA ARG A 441 -0.14 27.44 27.07
C ARG A 441 0.65 27.06 25.81
N LEU A 442 0.12 26.15 24.99
CA LEU A 442 0.78 25.73 23.75
C LEU A 442 0.68 26.79 22.65
N CYS A 443 -0.50 27.40 22.51
CA CYS A 443 -0.75 28.44 21.51
C CYS A 443 -0.06 29.76 21.83
N SER A 444 0.09 30.10 23.11
CA SER A 444 0.86 31.29 23.55
C SER A 444 2.38 31.04 23.62
N GLY A 445 2.80 29.78 23.49
CA GLY A 445 4.21 29.36 23.58
C GLY A 445 4.88 29.19 22.21
N LYS A 446 5.78 28.20 22.12
CA LYS A 446 6.64 27.94 20.95
C LYS A 446 5.89 27.49 19.69
N LEU A 447 4.60 27.15 19.77
CA LEU A 447 3.78 26.61 18.68
C LEU A 447 2.71 27.60 18.19
N SER A 448 2.98 28.90 18.33
CA SER A 448 2.06 29.98 17.92
C SER A 448 1.62 29.91 16.47
N ASN A 449 2.42 29.28 15.60
CA ASN A 449 2.21 29.18 14.16
C ASN A 449 1.44 27.92 13.72
N SER A 450 0.93 27.08 14.64
CA SER A 450 0.23 25.86 14.26
C SER A 450 -1.29 26.06 14.18
N VAL A 451 -1.83 26.08 12.96
CA VAL A 451 -3.28 26.24 12.72
C VAL A 451 -4.10 25.11 13.36
N LYS A 452 -3.60 23.87 13.32
CA LYS A 452 -4.31 22.70 13.87
C LYS A 452 -4.54 22.83 15.38
N LEU A 453 -3.56 23.36 16.11
CA LEU A 453 -3.69 23.60 17.56
C LEU A 453 -4.70 24.69 17.86
N TRP A 454 -4.72 25.76 17.07
CA TRP A 454 -5.73 26.81 17.19
C TRP A 454 -7.14 26.29 16.89
N VAL A 455 -7.31 25.37 15.93
CA VAL A 455 -8.62 24.72 15.67
C VAL A 455 -9.06 23.94 16.88
N LEU A 456 -8.15 23.14 17.45
CA LEU A 456 -8.44 22.37 18.64
C LEU A 456 -8.79 23.29 19.81
N ARG A 457 -8.01 24.35 20.06
CA ARG A 457 -8.29 25.35 21.11
C ARG A 457 -9.67 26.01 20.95
N VAL A 458 -9.99 26.50 19.75
CA VAL A 458 -11.30 27.12 19.50
C VAL A 458 -12.42 26.08 19.69
N SER A 459 -12.20 24.83 19.24
CA SER A 459 -13.18 23.76 19.43
C SER A 459 -13.37 23.35 20.90
N THR A 460 -12.32 23.38 21.72
CA THR A 460 -12.40 23.06 23.16
C THR A 460 -13.12 24.16 23.92
N GLU A 461 -12.85 25.42 23.58
CA GLU A 461 -13.57 26.58 24.15
C GLU A 461 -15.05 26.59 23.75
N ILE A 462 -15.36 26.28 22.48
CA ILE A 462 -16.76 26.17 22.04
C ILE A 462 -17.48 25.04 22.82
N LYS A 463 -16.82 23.88 22.99
CA LYS A 463 -17.41 22.74 23.72
C LYS A 463 -17.61 23.02 25.20
N SER A 464 -16.73 23.79 25.83
CA SER A 464 -16.87 24.15 27.26
C SER A 464 -18.04 25.10 27.46
N ILE A 465 -18.17 26.13 26.62
CA ILE A 465 -19.27 27.11 26.70
C ILE A 465 -20.63 26.47 26.41
N LEU A 466 -20.68 25.51 25.48
CA LEU A 466 -21.93 24.79 25.20
C LEU A 466 -22.41 23.98 26.42
N LYS A 467 -21.50 23.55 27.29
CA LYS A 467 -21.81 22.79 28.52
C LYS A 467 -22.36 23.69 29.64
N ASP A 468 -21.84 24.91 29.77
CA ASP A 468 -22.15 25.82 30.89
C ASP A 468 -23.20 26.90 30.56
N SER A 469 -23.82 26.83 29.37
CA SER A 469 -24.68 27.84 28.73
C SER A 469 -23.94 29.13 28.34
N PRO A 470 -24.15 29.66 27.11
CA PRO A 470 -23.33 30.75 26.59
C PRO A 470 -23.66 32.08 27.26
N SER A 471 -22.71 32.65 28.00
CA SER A 471 -22.81 34.05 28.42
C SER A 471 -22.35 35.00 27.30
N PRO A 472 -22.88 36.24 27.23
CA PRO A 472 -22.45 37.23 26.23
C PRO A 472 -20.96 37.61 26.33
N SER A 473 -20.37 37.51 27.53
CA SER A 473 -18.95 37.76 27.77
C SER A 473 -18.06 36.66 27.19
N ASP A 474 -18.49 35.40 27.27
CA ASP A 474 -17.71 34.26 26.77
C ASP A 474 -17.73 34.21 25.23
N LEU A 475 -18.82 34.66 24.61
CA LEU A 475 -18.88 34.84 23.16
C LEU A 475 -17.91 35.92 22.67
N LYS A 476 -17.73 36.98 23.46
CA LYS A 476 -16.80 38.07 23.13
C LYS A 476 -15.34 37.65 23.30
N SER A 477 -15.01 36.87 24.33
CA SER A 477 -13.64 36.38 24.53
C SER A 477 -13.22 35.42 23.42
N ILE A 478 -14.08 34.48 23.00
CA ILE A 478 -13.83 33.64 21.82
C ILE A 478 -13.66 34.49 20.57
N PHE A 479 -14.52 35.49 20.37
CA PHE A 479 -14.45 36.33 19.18
C PHE A 479 -13.11 37.07 19.08
N GLU A 480 -12.63 37.70 20.16
CA GLU A 480 -11.33 38.38 20.14
C GLU A 480 -10.16 37.39 19.96
N LEU A 481 -10.19 36.21 20.59
CA LEU A 481 -9.19 35.16 20.37
C LEU A 481 -9.15 34.71 18.91
N THR A 482 -10.30 34.47 18.30
CA THR A 482 -10.38 34.08 16.88
C THR A 482 -9.93 35.20 15.95
N LYS A 483 -10.23 36.46 16.29
CA LYS A 483 -9.87 37.62 15.48
C LYS A 483 -8.37 37.89 15.42
N GLU A 484 -7.66 37.68 16.53
CA GLU A 484 -6.18 37.76 16.55
C GLU A 484 -5.58 36.70 15.61
N VAL A 485 -6.04 35.45 15.71
CA VAL A 485 -5.57 34.34 14.88
C VAL A 485 -5.91 34.56 13.40
N LEU A 486 -7.14 34.93 13.07
CA LEU A 486 -7.57 35.11 11.68
C LEU A 486 -6.89 36.32 10.99
N ARG A 487 -6.26 37.23 11.76
CA ARG A 487 -5.47 38.34 11.22
C ARG A 487 -4.04 37.93 10.88
N ASP A 488 -3.46 37.01 11.65
CA ASP A 488 -2.05 36.64 11.55
C ASP A 488 -1.81 35.47 10.59
N PHE A 489 -2.81 34.61 10.37
CA PHE A 489 -2.67 33.40 9.55
C PHE A 489 -3.14 33.56 8.09
N PRO A 490 -2.46 32.92 7.12
CA PRO A 490 -2.92 32.89 5.73
C PRO A 490 -4.25 32.12 5.58
N VAL A 491 -5.08 32.57 4.64
CA VAL A 491 -6.44 32.03 4.41
C VAL A 491 -6.41 30.57 3.92
N SER A 492 -5.34 30.16 3.23
CA SER A 492 -5.20 28.80 2.66
C SER A 492 -5.04 27.72 3.73
N GLU A 493 -4.33 28.01 4.83
CA GLU A 493 -4.09 27.04 5.91
C GLU A 493 -5.19 27.08 6.97
N SER A 494 -5.86 28.23 7.14
CA SER A 494 -6.88 28.49 8.16
C SER A 494 -8.31 28.11 7.74
N GLY A 495 -8.52 27.45 6.59
CA GLY A 495 -9.87 27.15 6.09
C GLY A 495 -10.76 26.38 7.08
N SER A 496 -10.17 25.45 7.85
CA SER A 496 -10.88 24.71 8.90
C SER A 496 -11.28 25.58 10.10
N LEU A 497 -10.44 26.54 10.50
CA LEU A 497 -10.76 27.54 11.51
C LEU A 497 -11.93 28.41 11.07
N TRP A 498 -11.89 28.90 9.83
CA TRP A 498 -12.96 29.73 9.30
C TRP A 498 -14.30 28.99 9.33
N LEU A 499 -14.33 27.72 8.93
CA LEU A 499 -15.57 26.93 8.96
C LEU A 499 -16.10 26.70 10.38
N THR A 500 -15.23 26.42 11.37
CA THR A 500 -15.69 26.19 12.75
C THR A 500 -16.23 27.47 13.37
N VAL A 501 -15.55 28.60 13.14
CA VAL A 501 -15.95 29.93 13.62
C VAL A 501 -17.24 30.39 12.94
N LEU A 502 -17.35 30.27 11.62
CA LEU A 502 -18.55 30.65 10.86
C LEU A 502 -19.77 29.84 11.29
N LYS A 503 -19.63 28.51 11.51
CA LYS A 503 -20.72 27.67 12.01
C LYS A 503 -21.18 28.08 13.40
N PHE A 504 -20.24 28.42 14.30
CA PHE A 504 -20.55 28.80 15.68
C PHE A 504 -21.26 30.16 15.76
N PHE A 505 -20.76 31.16 15.04
CA PHE A 505 -21.34 32.51 15.04
C PHE A 505 -22.50 32.69 14.04
N ALA A 506 -22.89 31.66 13.30
CA ALA A 506 -23.97 31.74 12.31
C ALA A 506 -25.33 32.22 12.90
N ASN A 507 -25.57 32.04 14.20
CA ASN A 507 -26.81 32.46 14.87
C ASN A 507 -26.74 33.90 15.41
N GLN A 508 -25.56 34.53 15.42
CA GLN A 508 -25.32 35.85 16.02
C GLN A 508 -24.96 36.86 14.93
N SER A 509 -25.95 37.65 14.48
CA SER A 509 -25.81 38.57 13.33
C SER A 509 -24.66 39.57 13.49
N HIS A 510 -24.50 40.16 14.68
CA HIS A 510 -23.46 41.17 14.94
C HIS A 510 -22.03 40.62 14.77
N TYR A 511 -21.74 39.43 15.30
CA TYR A 511 -20.41 38.83 15.15
C TYR A 511 -20.18 38.31 13.73
N PHE A 512 -21.22 37.81 13.08
CA PHE A 512 -21.15 37.34 11.70
C PHE A 512 -20.78 38.47 10.73
N ASP A 513 -21.43 39.63 10.85
CA ASP A 513 -21.11 40.80 10.00
C ASP A 513 -19.64 41.26 10.19
N GLN A 514 -19.14 41.23 11.42
CA GLN A 514 -17.72 41.53 11.70
C GLN A 514 -16.76 40.47 11.13
N LEU A 515 -17.13 39.19 11.14
CA LEU A 515 -16.35 38.13 10.50
C LEU A 515 -16.27 38.32 8.98
N VAL A 516 -17.36 38.76 8.35
CA VAL A 516 -17.37 39.08 6.91
C VAL A 516 -16.39 40.22 6.61
N GLU A 517 -16.36 41.27 7.43
CA GLU A 517 -15.37 42.37 7.27
C GLU A 517 -13.92 41.89 7.45
N ILE A 518 -13.66 41.05 8.45
CA ILE A 518 -12.32 40.47 8.66
C ILE A 518 -11.93 39.59 7.48
N SER A 519 -12.87 38.81 6.94
CA SER A 519 -12.62 37.96 5.76
C SER A 519 -12.29 38.78 4.50
N LEU A 520 -12.93 39.94 4.32
CA LEU A 520 -12.63 40.86 3.21
C LEU A 520 -11.21 41.41 3.33
N LEU A 521 -10.78 41.78 4.55
CA LEU A 521 -9.41 42.25 4.80
C LEU A 521 -8.37 41.14 4.62
N ALA A 522 -8.68 39.91 5.03
CA ALA A 522 -7.79 38.77 4.88
C ALA A 522 -7.62 38.37 3.40
N LEU A 523 -8.72 38.33 2.64
CA LEU A 523 -8.71 38.04 1.20
C LEU A 523 -8.10 39.16 0.37
N ALA A 524 -8.20 40.43 0.80
CA ALA A 524 -7.50 41.54 0.18
C ALA A 524 -5.96 41.41 0.28
N LYS A 525 -5.46 40.80 1.36
CA LYS A 525 -4.02 40.58 1.58
C LYS A 525 -3.49 39.32 0.91
N SER A 526 -4.26 38.23 0.91
CA SER A 526 -3.81 36.90 0.48
C SER A 526 -4.24 36.51 -0.95
N GLY A 527 -5.18 37.24 -1.55
CA GLY A 527 -5.80 36.85 -2.81
C GLY A 527 -6.75 35.66 -2.64
N GLY A 528 -7.60 35.40 -3.64
CA GLY A 528 -8.40 34.18 -3.66
C GLY A 528 -7.51 32.95 -3.90
N SER A 529 -7.61 31.93 -3.04
CA SER A 529 -6.95 30.64 -3.29
C SER A 529 -7.56 29.96 -4.53
N GLU A 530 -6.71 29.51 -5.45
CA GLU A 530 -7.10 28.61 -6.55
C GLU A 530 -7.15 27.14 -6.08
N ASP A 531 -6.48 26.84 -4.96
CA ASP A 531 -6.37 25.49 -4.40
C ASP A 531 -7.42 25.23 -3.32
N GLY A 532 -8.40 24.39 -3.68
CA GLY A 532 -9.27 23.65 -2.76
C GLY A 532 -10.35 24.48 -2.04
N PHE A 533 -9.98 25.21 -0.99
CA PHE A 533 -10.92 25.88 -0.09
C PHE A 533 -11.09 27.36 -0.44
N SER A 534 -12.29 27.74 -0.86
CA SER A 534 -12.67 29.14 -1.06
C SER A 534 -13.51 29.64 0.13
N LEU A 535 -12.88 30.43 1.00
CA LEU A 535 -13.53 31.07 2.15
C LEU A 535 -14.76 31.89 1.75
N SER A 536 -14.60 32.68 0.70
CA SER A 536 -15.64 33.53 0.12
C SER A 536 -16.82 32.74 -0.43
N SER A 537 -16.58 31.58 -1.06
CA SER A 537 -17.65 30.67 -1.46
C SER A 537 -18.44 30.16 -0.24
N ALA A 538 -17.73 29.69 0.79
CA ALA A 538 -18.37 29.18 2.00
C ALA A 538 -19.22 30.24 2.71
N ILE A 539 -18.72 31.49 2.81
CA ILE A 539 -19.48 32.61 3.37
C ILE A 539 -20.74 32.90 2.57
N VAL A 540 -20.64 32.91 1.23
CA VAL A 540 -21.80 33.14 0.34
C VAL A 540 -22.86 32.06 0.54
N ASP A 541 -22.46 30.79 0.66
CA ASP A 541 -23.38 29.67 0.93
C ASP A 541 -24.05 29.81 2.31
N PHE A 542 -23.30 30.21 3.35
CA PHE A 542 -23.86 30.45 4.68
C PHE A 542 -24.85 31.62 4.71
N VAL A 543 -24.54 32.73 4.02
CA VAL A 543 -25.43 33.88 3.92
C VAL A 543 -26.70 33.52 3.15
N LEU A 544 -26.58 32.73 2.09
CA LEU A 544 -27.75 32.28 1.32
C LEU A 544 -28.73 31.46 2.18
N GLN A 545 -28.21 30.56 3.02
CA GLN A 545 -29.05 29.73 3.90
C GLN A 545 -29.79 30.54 4.97
N LYS A 546 -29.26 31.70 5.38
CA LYS A 546 -29.69 32.45 6.56
C LYS A 546 -30.51 33.69 6.23
N ASP A 547 -29.94 34.56 5.40
CA ASP A 547 -30.43 35.92 5.17
C ASP A 547 -31.10 36.11 3.81
N GLY A 548 -31.10 35.05 3.00
CA GLY A 548 -31.72 35.03 1.68
C GLY A 548 -30.92 35.78 0.61
N ILE A 549 -31.45 35.71 -0.61
CA ILE A 549 -30.74 36.02 -1.86
C ILE A 549 -30.26 37.47 -1.94
N GLN A 550 -31.02 38.43 -1.40
CA GLN A 550 -30.70 39.85 -1.53
C GLN A 550 -29.43 40.23 -0.76
N ARG A 551 -29.27 39.72 0.46
CA ARG A 551 -28.07 39.94 1.27
C ARG A 551 -26.87 39.20 0.67
N THR A 552 -27.09 38.01 0.12
CA THR A 552 -26.07 37.27 -0.65
C THR A 552 -25.54 38.11 -1.82
N ARG A 553 -26.44 38.80 -2.57
CA ARG A 553 -26.06 39.70 -3.67
C ARG A 553 -25.21 40.87 -3.24
N GLU A 554 -25.45 41.43 -2.06
CA GLU A 554 -24.64 42.52 -1.52
C GLU A 554 -23.26 42.02 -1.08
N VAL A 555 -23.21 40.86 -0.43
CA VAL A 555 -21.97 40.27 0.08
C VAL A 555 -21.06 39.80 -1.06
N TYR A 556 -21.57 39.08 -2.07
CA TYR A 556 -20.71 38.65 -3.17
C TYR A 556 -20.19 39.84 -3.98
N LYS A 557 -20.97 40.92 -4.16
CA LYS A 557 -20.48 42.12 -4.85
C LYS A 557 -19.29 42.75 -4.13
N LYS A 558 -19.28 42.73 -2.79
CA LYS A 558 -18.13 43.18 -1.99
C LYS A 558 -16.90 42.30 -2.23
N PHE A 559 -17.08 40.98 -2.32
CA PHE A 559 -15.97 40.05 -2.62
C PHE A 559 -15.45 40.17 -4.06
N LEU A 560 -16.32 40.44 -5.03
CA LEU A 560 -15.94 40.66 -6.44
C LEU A 560 -15.22 41.99 -6.67
N GLY A 561 -15.37 42.96 -5.76
CA GLY A 561 -14.65 44.23 -5.80
C GLY A 561 -13.20 44.15 -5.32
N LEU A 562 -12.73 42.97 -4.90
CA LEU A 562 -11.35 42.76 -4.45
C LEU A 562 -10.38 42.71 -5.65
N PRO A 563 -9.09 43.08 -5.47
CA PRO A 563 -8.13 43.17 -6.57
C PRO A 563 -7.80 41.84 -7.27
N HIS A 564 -7.98 40.69 -6.59
CA HIS A 564 -7.80 39.35 -7.18
C HIS A 564 -8.86 38.36 -6.67
N PRO A 565 -10.11 38.40 -7.19
CA PRO A 565 -11.16 37.48 -6.79
C PRO A 565 -10.88 36.08 -7.37
N GLY A 566 -10.84 35.06 -6.51
CA GLY A 566 -10.56 33.69 -6.94
C GLY A 566 -11.66 33.11 -7.84
N LEU A 567 -11.27 32.27 -8.80
CA LEU A 567 -12.15 31.60 -9.74
C LEU A 567 -13.32 30.85 -9.08
N ALA A 568 -13.08 30.25 -7.91
CA ALA A 568 -14.09 29.51 -7.15
C ALA A 568 -15.31 30.38 -6.76
N ILE A 569 -15.10 31.66 -6.43
CA ILE A 569 -16.17 32.60 -6.07
C ILE A 569 -17.06 32.86 -7.27
N TYR A 570 -16.45 33.07 -8.44
CA TYR A 570 -17.19 33.26 -9.68
C TYR A 570 -18.05 32.05 -9.97
N ARG A 571 -17.50 30.83 -9.89
CA ARG A 571 -18.26 29.59 -10.10
C ARG A 571 -19.45 29.46 -9.16
N THR A 572 -19.29 29.68 -7.85
CA THR A 572 -20.44 29.59 -6.93
C THR A 572 -21.46 30.71 -7.14
N CYS A 573 -21.04 31.95 -7.37
CA CYS A 573 -21.97 33.03 -7.68
C CYS A 573 -22.74 32.78 -8.98
N ILE A 574 -22.06 32.25 -10.00
CA ILE A 574 -22.66 31.87 -11.29
C ILE A 574 -23.66 30.73 -11.08
N GLN A 575 -23.31 29.70 -10.32
CA GLN A 575 -24.21 28.58 -10.03
C GLN A 575 -25.46 29.06 -9.29
N LEU A 576 -25.30 29.97 -8.32
CA LEU A 576 -26.41 30.56 -7.58
C LEU A 576 -27.35 31.35 -8.49
N GLU A 577 -26.82 32.30 -9.27
CA GLU A 577 -27.66 33.10 -10.17
C GLU A 577 -28.27 32.26 -11.31
N SER A 578 -27.59 31.19 -11.73
CA SER A 578 -28.14 30.22 -12.70
C SER A 578 -29.29 29.40 -12.13
N ASN A 579 -29.18 28.96 -10.86
CA ASN A 579 -30.26 28.28 -10.15
C ASN A 579 -31.46 29.22 -9.91
N LEU A 580 -31.22 30.51 -9.71
CA LEU A 580 -32.29 31.51 -9.58
C LEU A 580 -32.96 31.81 -10.93
N ALA A 581 -32.19 31.83 -12.02
CA ALA A 581 -32.71 31.99 -13.36
C ALA A 581 -33.62 30.81 -13.76
N SER A 582 -33.25 29.58 -13.42
CA SER A 582 -34.10 28.39 -13.66
C SER A 582 -35.36 28.38 -12.80
N ALA A 583 -35.32 28.96 -11.60
CA ALA A 583 -36.47 29.15 -10.72
C ALA A 583 -37.41 30.30 -11.15
N GLY A 584 -37.08 31.06 -12.20
CA GLY A 584 -37.95 32.08 -12.79
C GLY A 584 -37.62 33.53 -12.45
N ASP A 585 -36.47 33.83 -11.82
CA ASP A 585 -36.03 35.22 -11.60
C ASP A 585 -35.55 35.85 -12.92
N LYS A 586 -36.26 36.89 -13.38
CA LYS A 586 -35.92 37.65 -14.61
C LYS A 586 -34.54 38.31 -14.53
N ASN A 587 -34.04 38.58 -13.34
CA ASN A 587 -32.75 39.26 -13.14
C ASN A 587 -31.57 38.29 -12.98
N GLY A 588 -31.82 37.00 -12.72
CA GLY A 588 -30.78 35.99 -12.50
C GLY A 588 -29.91 35.79 -13.74
N LEU A 589 -30.53 35.64 -14.91
CA LEU A 589 -29.81 35.41 -16.17
C LEU A 589 -28.96 36.62 -16.60
N ALA A 590 -29.46 37.84 -16.41
CA ALA A 590 -28.70 39.06 -16.68
C ALA A 590 -27.51 39.23 -15.71
N SER A 591 -27.69 38.82 -14.46
CA SER A 591 -26.62 38.86 -13.45
C SER A 591 -25.56 37.78 -13.70
N ALA A 592 -25.98 36.55 -14.06
CA ALA A 592 -25.08 35.47 -14.45
C ALA A 592 -24.21 35.85 -15.65
N ARG A 593 -24.78 36.48 -16.70
CA ARG A 593 -24.00 37.01 -17.83
C ARG A 593 -22.94 38.00 -17.39
N LYS A 594 -23.29 38.96 -16.53
CA LYS A 594 -22.32 39.94 -16.00
C LYS A 594 -21.20 39.25 -15.21
N LEU A 595 -21.53 38.22 -14.44
CA LEU A 595 -20.55 37.43 -13.68
C LEU A 595 -19.60 36.67 -14.61
N PHE A 596 -20.12 36.00 -15.66
CA PHE A 596 -19.30 35.33 -16.66
C PHE A 596 -18.36 36.33 -17.39
N GLU A 597 -18.87 37.47 -17.84
CA GLU A 597 -18.04 38.48 -18.51
C GLU A 597 -16.96 39.04 -17.57
N SER A 598 -17.28 39.25 -16.28
CA SER A 598 -16.29 39.65 -15.28
C SER A 598 -15.25 38.57 -14.96
N ALA A 599 -15.65 37.29 -14.95
CA ALA A 599 -14.74 36.17 -14.77
C ALA A 599 -13.80 36.02 -15.98
N LEU A 600 -14.32 36.18 -17.19
CA LEU A 600 -13.56 36.09 -18.44
C LEU A 600 -12.57 37.25 -18.64
N ALA A 601 -12.85 38.42 -18.06
CA ALA A 601 -11.91 39.53 -18.04
C ALA A 601 -10.61 39.19 -17.27
N THR A 602 -10.73 38.38 -16.21
CA THR A 602 -9.61 37.98 -15.34
C THR A 602 -9.02 36.62 -15.75
N TYR A 603 -9.87 35.66 -16.15
CA TYR A 603 -9.53 34.24 -16.39
C TYR A 603 -9.84 33.76 -17.82
N GLY A 604 -9.69 34.63 -18.82
CA GLY A 604 -10.08 34.33 -20.21
C GLY A 604 -9.39 33.14 -20.89
N GLN A 605 -8.36 32.55 -20.27
CA GLN A 605 -7.65 31.37 -20.77
C GLN A 605 -8.21 30.03 -20.23
N ASP A 606 -9.11 30.03 -19.24
CA ASP A 606 -9.68 28.79 -18.70
C ASP A 606 -10.78 28.24 -19.62
N VAL A 607 -10.54 27.05 -20.18
CA VAL A 607 -11.46 26.35 -21.09
C VAL A 607 -12.79 25.99 -20.41
N SER A 608 -12.76 25.63 -19.13
CA SER A 608 -13.94 25.17 -18.39
C SER A 608 -14.98 26.27 -18.23
N LEU A 609 -14.55 27.50 -17.94
CA LEU A 609 -15.40 28.70 -17.85
C LEU A 609 -16.14 28.98 -19.17
N TRP A 610 -15.45 28.85 -20.30
CA TRP A 610 -16.06 29.02 -21.63
C TRP A 610 -17.09 27.93 -21.93
N GLN A 611 -16.83 26.68 -21.53
CA GLN A 611 -17.78 25.58 -21.66
C GLN A 611 -19.02 25.79 -20.80
N GLU A 612 -18.85 26.16 -19.52
CA GLU A 612 -19.94 26.46 -18.59
C GLU A 612 -20.81 27.61 -19.10
N TYR A 613 -20.21 28.68 -19.65
CA TYR A 613 -20.95 29.81 -20.21
C TYR A 613 -21.78 29.39 -21.43
N TYR A 614 -21.22 28.58 -22.32
CA TYR A 614 -21.95 28.02 -23.46
C TYR A 614 -23.10 27.10 -23.04
N ILE A 615 -22.88 26.25 -22.02
CA ILE A 615 -23.91 25.34 -21.51
C ILE A 615 -25.07 26.13 -20.88
N MET A 616 -24.77 27.19 -20.13
CA MET A 616 -25.81 28.06 -19.53
C MET A 616 -26.65 28.75 -20.61
N GLU A 617 -26.01 29.33 -21.63
CA GLU A 617 -26.69 30.05 -22.71
C GLU A 617 -27.46 29.13 -23.67
N SER A 618 -27.00 27.89 -23.85
CA SER A 618 -27.77 26.90 -24.62
C SER A 618 -29.01 26.40 -23.87
N LYS A 619 -28.97 26.36 -22.53
CA LYS A 619 -30.11 25.93 -21.69
C LYS A 619 -31.13 27.04 -21.42
N MET A 620 -30.69 28.28 -21.19
CA MET A 620 -31.54 29.37 -20.71
C MET A 620 -31.52 30.62 -21.60
N GLY A 621 -30.60 30.69 -22.57
CA GLY A 621 -30.40 31.83 -23.46
C GLY A 621 -30.97 31.64 -24.86
N SER A 622 -30.43 32.38 -25.82
CA SER A 622 -30.80 32.30 -27.24
C SER A 622 -29.74 31.55 -28.04
N SER A 623 -30.15 30.88 -29.13
CA SER A 623 -29.21 30.16 -30.01
C SER A 623 -28.13 31.09 -30.58
N GLU A 624 -28.46 32.36 -30.84
CA GLU A 624 -27.55 33.38 -31.33
C GLU A 624 -26.50 33.79 -30.28
N THR A 625 -26.91 33.96 -29.02
CA THR A 625 -25.97 34.28 -27.93
C THR A 625 -25.01 33.13 -27.64
N ALA A 626 -25.51 31.89 -27.65
CA ALA A 626 -24.67 30.70 -27.50
C ALA A 626 -23.66 30.55 -28.64
N ALA A 627 -24.08 30.80 -29.89
CA ALA A 627 -23.19 30.78 -31.06
C ALA A 627 -22.11 31.87 -30.99
N ALA A 628 -22.48 33.08 -30.54
CA ALA A 628 -21.54 34.19 -30.38
C ALA A 628 -20.45 33.87 -29.34
N ILE A 629 -20.81 33.23 -28.21
CA ILE A 629 -19.86 32.84 -27.16
C ILE A 629 -18.92 31.75 -27.66
N ARG A 630 -19.45 30.73 -28.36
CA ARG A 630 -18.63 29.68 -28.97
C ARG A 630 -17.59 30.25 -29.95
N TRP A 631 -17.98 31.28 -30.71
CA TRP A 631 -17.07 31.98 -31.60
C TRP A 631 -16.00 32.78 -30.83
N ARG A 632 -16.37 33.50 -29.76
CA ARG A 632 -15.41 34.23 -28.91
C ARG A 632 -14.41 33.30 -28.24
N ALA A 633 -14.88 32.19 -27.68
CA ALA A 633 -14.03 31.18 -27.03
C ALA A 633 -12.98 30.59 -27.98
N ARG A 634 -13.37 30.31 -29.23
CA ARG A 634 -12.43 29.85 -30.28
C ARG A 634 -11.36 30.89 -30.62
N LYS A 635 -11.71 32.18 -30.58
CA LYS A 635 -10.79 33.28 -30.88
C LYS A 635 -9.78 33.51 -29.76
N THR A 636 -10.18 33.33 -28.50
CA THR A 636 -9.34 33.56 -27.32
C THR A 636 -8.43 32.38 -26.98
N LEU A 637 -8.93 31.14 -27.07
CA LEU A 637 -8.20 29.95 -26.61
C LEU A 637 -7.15 29.41 -27.61
N LYS A 638 -7.18 29.81 -28.89
CA LYS A 638 -6.31 29.36 -30.01
C LYS A 638 -6.26 27.84 -30.28
N ASP A 639 -6.66 26.98 -29.33
CA ASP A 639 -6.78 25.54 -29.47
C ASP A 639 -8.17 25.14 -29.99
N SER A 640 -8.19 24.54 -31.18
CA SER A 640 -9.40 24.21 -31.93
C SER A 640 -10.15 22.96 -31.41
N THR A 641 -9.55 22.20 -30.49
CA THR A 641 -10.02 20.86 -30.10
C THR A 641 -10.73 20.81 -28.75
N ALA A 642 -10.52 21.78 -27.85
CA ALA A 642 -10.98 21.69 -26.46
C ALA A 642 -12.47 22.01 -26.22
N LEU A 643 -13.17 22.60 -27.20
CA LEU A 643 -14.61 22.90 -27.13
C LEU A 643 -15.47 21.86 -27.89
N ALA A 644 -14.87 20.77 -28.38
CA ALA A 644 -15.52 19.84 -29.31
C ALA A 644 -16.23 18.65 -28.65
N THR A 645 -16.18 18.49 -27.32
CA THR A 645 -16.83 17.36 -26.64
C THR A 645 -18.08 17.81 -25.89
N SER A 646 -19.17 18.08 -26.61
CA SER A 646 -20.53 17.99 -26.06
C SER A 646 -21.64 17.96 -27.12
N SER A 647 -21.33 17.66 -28.40
CA SER A 647 -22.38 17.43 -29.40
C SER A 647 -22.90 15.98 -29.44
N ASP A 648 -22.37 15.08 -28.61
CA ASP A 648 -22.89 13.73 -28.42
C ASP A 648 -23.01 13.41 -26.92
N LEU A 649 -24.13 13.83 -26.32
CA LEU A 649 -24.75 13.20 -25.14
C LEU A 649 -26.23 13.62 -25.05
#